data_AF-A0A3M2G5D4-F1
#
_entry.id   AF-A0A3M2G5D4-F1
#
_cell.length_a   1.000
_cell.length_b   1.000
_cell.length_c   1.000
_cell.angle_alpha   90.00
_cell.angle_beta   90.00
_cell.angle_gamma   90.00
#
_symmetry.space_group_name_H-M   'P 1'
#
loop_
_entity.id
_entity.type
_entity.pdbx_description
1 polymer ?
#
loop_
_entity_poly.entity_id
_entity_poly.type
_entity_poly.pdbx_seq_one_letter_code
_entity_poly.pdbx_strand_id
1 'polypeptide(L)'
;MRKYLMLITVLVLIGVPWVLLAQESDTLRTRDDAIAYALKLIKMTPNDAHFWRDIVEPDTFRLSMVNHLLEHPLESPAYVDSLATVFADSGITLAEQVQFMYHQLDYPPVPQTAPHTVSPFPQLPKIPVPVQEAVQVLWQGIRAAQGSLNRIYGDLTPEEQMMLRHHAVQLFEQEEDAAWENKTVWELDAEEKAATQFWKRYWNLMKRVDRQAIADAGVTLLEAVVKADQLLSEAEIDSLSDTVACAGAHGDVIDCTETEWGRVVIGGSGQTIYTGDFAIIIDLGGDDIYNSRAGGADSLLTTSVCLDLAGDDRYLAKTRFSVGAGSFGAGVLVDAAGDDLYQVGNAALGCGLLGTGVLWDKSGSDSYLGDSGVQAAAILGVGLLRDDSGNDMYQANFQAQGFAGVWGFGGIDERAGNDLYNTQAKYTDRLRYKDHSLTLSQGFSIGWRPDHSGGIGLIAEAGGNDVYVSDIYGQGSAYWFALGGIVDRTGNDTYKSYQYAQGAGIHIAVGILKDDAGRDQYISNGVSQGCGHDYGCGYLLDLTGDDTYACEGLSQGAGNANGLGILVDEAGADSYVAKHWQNCHGYGNARREFGSIGMLIDLHGQDEYTGEARNAPFWIKSTWGVKADFESQEKK
;
A
#
# COMPACT_ATOMS: atom_id res chain seq x y z
N MET A 1 51.03 -31.86 69.26
CA MET A 1 51.10 -33.31 68.99
C MET A 1 51.14 -33.52 67.46
N ARG A 2 51.37 -34.76 66.97
CA ARG A 2 51.34 -35.27 65.57
C ARG A 2 50.96 -34.26 64.44
N LYS A 3 51.79 -34.03 63.40
CA LYS A 3 52.08 -34.92 62.22
C LYS A 3 50.76 -35.32 61.49
N TYR A 4 50.54 -35.23 60.18
CA TYR A 4 51.37 -35.32 58.94
C TYR A 4 50.55 -34.74 57.73
N LEU A 5 51.01 -34.50 56.48
CA LEU A 5 52.33 -34.54 55.80
C LEU A 5 52.33 -33.65 54.50
N MET A 6 53.25 -32.68 54.44
CA MET A 6 54.06 -32.19 53.30
C MET A 6 53.94 -32.83 51.88
N LEU A 7 53.83 -31.99 50.83
CA LEU A 7 54.56 -32.20 49.56
C LEU A 7 54.88 -30.88 48.82
N ILE A 8 55.99 -30.87 48.07
CA ILE A 8 56.68 -29.71 47.47
C ILE A 8 57.36 -30.20 46.17
N THR A 9 57.49 -29.48 45.04
CA THR A 9 56.78 -28.30 44.48
C THR A 9 57.20 -28.21 42.99
N VAL A 10 56.33 -27.75 42.08
CA VAL A 10 56.72 -27.20 40.77
C VAL A 10 56.01 -25.88 40.54
N LEU A 11 56.74 -24.88 40.02
CA LEU A 11 56.24 -23.55 39.70
C LEU A 11 56.68 -23.25 38.26
N VAL A 12 55.71 -23.07 37.36
CA VAL A 12 55.94 -22.67 35.95
C VAL A 12 55.04 -21.47 35.67
N LEU A 13 55.62 -20.47 34.99
CA LEU A 13 54.97 -19.23 34.58
C LEU A 13 54.17 -19.44 33.27
N ILE A 14 53.55 -18.35 32.78
CA ILE A 14 52.65 -18.29 31.60
C ILE A 14 51.23 -18.78 31.94
N GLY A 15 50.14 -18.08 31.62
CA GLY A 15 50.03 -16.71 31.13
C GLY A 15 48.98 -16.55 30.03
N VAL A 16 47.75 -16.17 30.40
CA VAL A 16 46.60 -15.88 29.49
C VAL A 16 46.15 -17.17 28.74
N PRO A 17 44.93 -17.31 28.17
CA PRO A 17 43.77 -16.40 28.09
C PRO A 17 42.48 -16.99 28.72
N TRP A 18 41.31 -16.35 28.85
CA TRP A 18 40.73 -15.06 28.40
C TRP A 18 40.46 -14.87 26.89
N VAL A 19 40.48 -15.95 26.11
CA VAL A 19 40.13 -16.01 24.68
C VAL A 19 39.44 -17.35 24.45
N LEU A 20 38.18 -17.43 24.90
CA LEU A 20 37.28 -18.57 24.71
C LEU A 20 35.80 -18.12 24.56
N LEU A 21 35.61 -16.85 24.19
CA LEU A 21 34.34 -16.24 23.74
C LEU A 21 34.56 -15.40 22.46
N ALA A 22 35.63 -15.69 21.72
CA ALA A 22 36.04 -14.97 20.52
C ALA A 22 36.54 -15.98 19.47
N GLN A 23 35.76 -17.04 19.23
CA GLN A 23 36.10 -18.09 18.26
C GLN A 23 34.88 -18.87 17.72
N GLU A 24 33.72 -18.21 17.63
CA GLU A 24 32.72 -18.54 16.60
C GLU A 24 33.15 -17.71 15.36
N SER A 25 33.66 -18.36 14.32
CA SER A 25 34.45 -17.73 13.25
C SER A 25 33.82 -17.85 11.86
N ASP A 26 33.94 -16.79 11.06
CA ASP A 26 33.93 -16.81 9.58
C ASP A 26 32.79 -17.62 8.91
N THR A 27 31.57 -17.50 9.44
CA THR A 27 30.35 -17.69 8.64
C THR A 27 29.70 -16.33 8.43
N LEU A 28 29.34 -16.01 7.18
CA LEU A 28 28.33 -14.98 6.90
C LEU A 28 27.13 -15.29 7.79
N ARG A 29 26.77 -14.37 8.68
CA ARG A 29 25.60 -14.53 9.54
C ARG A 29 24.38 -14.28 8.67
N THR A 30 23.41 -15.18 8.68
CA THR A 30 22.11 -14.83 8.10
C THR A 30 21.46 -13.75 8.95
N ARG A 31 20.55 -12.97 8.38
CA ARG A 31 19.65 -12.08 9.14
C ARG A 31 19.02 -12.77 10.36
N ASP A 32 18.61 -14.02 10.20
CA ASP A 32 18.03 -14.83 11.28
C ASP A 32 19.04 -15.16 12.40
N ASP A 33 20.30 -15.49 12.06
CA ASP A 33 21.38 -15.67 13.04
C ASP A 33 21.70 -14.36 13.77
N ALA A 34 21.68 -13.24 13.05
CA ALA A 34 21.93 -11.90 13.58
C ALA A 34 20.82 -11.47 14.57
N ILE A 35 19.55 -11.65 14.21
CA ILE A 35 18.38 -11.41 15.07
C ILE A 35 18.40 -12.34 16.29
N ALA A 36 18.65 -13.64 16.09
CA ALA A 36 18.73 -14.60 17.19
C ALA A 36 19.89 -14.26 18.16
N TYR A 37 21.00 -13.73 17.66
CA TYR A 37 22.11 -13.23 18.49
C TYR A 37 21.72 -11.94 19.24
N ALA A 38 21.08 -10.97 18.59
CA ALA A 38 20.63 -9.72 19.21
C ALA A 38 19.64 -9.99 20.36
N LEU A 39 18.62 -10.81 20.13
CA LEU A 39 17.65 -11.24 21.16
C LEU A 39 18.36 -11.96 22.33
N LYS A 40 19.33 -12.83 22.04
CA LYS A 40 20.12 -13.55 23.04
C LYS A 40 20.92 -12.61 23.97
N LEU A 41 21.38 -11.45 23.48
CA LEU A 41 22.05 -10.44 24.33
C LEU A 41 21.11 -9.84 25.39
N ILE A 42 19.83 -9.61 25.03
CA ILE A 42 18.77 -9.18 25.96
C ILE A 42 18.05 -10.34 26.67
N LYS A 43 18.59 -11.56 26.54
CA LYS A 43 18.10 -12.82 27.17
C LYS A 43 16.74 -13.29 26.67
N MET A 44 16.44 -12.97 25.41
CA MET A 44 15.26 -13.41 24.67
C MET A 44 15.67 -14.40 23.55
N THR A 45 14.67 -14.97 22.91
CA THR A 45 14.76 -15.82 21.72
C THR A 45 13.79 -15.30 20.65
N PRO A 46 13.89 -15.71 19.37
CA PRO A 46 12.89 -15.37 18.35
C PRO A 46 11.45 -15.63 18.78
N ASN A 47 11.20 -16.69 19.55
CA ASN A 47 9.88 -17.04 20.08
C ASN A 47 9.33 -16.06 21.14
N ASP A 48 10.16 -15.19 21.72
CA ASP A 48 9.72 -14.17 22.68
C ASP A 48 9.26 -12.87 22.00
N ALA A 49 9.52 -12.71 20.69
CA ALA A 49 9.20 -11.52 19.91
C ALA A 49 7.83 -11.65 19.18
N HIS A 50 6.75 -11.94 19.93
CA HIS A 50 5.40 -12.13 19.39
C HIS A 50 4.35 -11.29 20.14
N PHE A 51 3.20 -11.07 19.51
CA PHE A 51 2.00 -10.49 20.12
C PHE A 51 0.93 -11.55 20.39
N TRP A 52 0.05 -11.26 21.34
CA TRP A 52 -1.00 -12.20 21.77
C TRP A 52 -2.27 -11.97 20.96
N ARG A 53 -2.86 -13.03 20.40
CA ARG A 53 -4.03 -12.95 19.51
C ARG A 53 -5.29 -12.39 20.18
N ASP A 54 -5.39 -12.54 21.51
CA ASP A 54 -6.57 -12.25 22.32
C ASP A 54 -6.54 -10.87 23.02
N ILE A 55 -5.60 -9.98 22.65
CA ILE A 55 -5.55 -8.59 23.16
C ILE A 55 -6.87 -7.84 22.85
N VAL A 56 -7.52 -8.15 21.73
CA VAL A 56 -8.85 -7.63 21.34
C VAL A 56 -9.64 -8.73 20.64
N GLU A 57 -10.91 -8.92 21.02
CA GLU A 57 -11.86 -9.82 20.35
C GLU A 57 -11.89 -9.58 18.82
N PRO A 58 -11.67 -10.60 17.97
CA PRO A 58 -11.67 -10.43 16.51
C PRO A 58 -13.02 -9.96 15.97
N ASP A 59 -12.98 -8.97 15.10
CA ASP A 59 -14.15 -8.46 14.40
C ASP A 59 -14.28 -9.05 12.97
N THR A 60 -15.39 -8.77 12.30
CA THR A 60 -15.77 -9.26 10.96
C THR A 60 -14.90 -8.78 9.78
N PHE A 61 -13.96 -7.87 10.06
CA PHE A 61 -12.98 -7.33 9.11
C PHE A 61 -11.54 -7.78 9.44
N ARG A 62 -11.32 -8.57 10.50
CA ARG A 62 -10.00 -9.05 10.90
C ARG A 62 -9.44 -10.04 9.88
N LEU A 63 -8.40 -9.62 9.15
CA LEU A 63 -7.63 -10.49 8.27
C LEU A 63 -6.86 -11.57 9.04
N SER A 64 -6.79 -12.78 8.49
CA SER A 64 -6.05 -13.91 9.06
C SER A 64 -4.54 -13.62 9.09
N MET A 65 -4.00 -13.09 7.98
CA MET A 65 -2.59 -12.74 7.83
C MET A 65 -2.12 -11.68 8.83
N VAL A 66 -2.93 -10.65 9.11
CA VAL A 66 -2.56 -9.64 10.11
C VAL A 66 -2.42 -10.26 11.51
N ASN A 67 -3.22 -11.28 11.86
CA ASN A 67 -2.96 -12.04 13.10
C ASN A 67 -1.68 -12.88 12.99
N HIS A 68 -1.44 -13.53 11.86
CA HIS A 68 -0.24 -14.35 11.64
C HIS A 68 1.03 -13.50 11.81
N LEU A 69 1.13 -12.34 11.17
CA LEU A 69 2.28 -11.43 11.30
C LEU A 69 2.42 -10.80 12.69
N LEU A 70 1.33 -10.69 13.47
CA LEU A 70 1.42 -10.30 14.88
C LEU A 70 1.89 -11.46 15.77
N GLU A 71 1.54 -12.70 15.45
CA GLU A 71 2.03 -13.91 16.12
C GLU A 71 3.47 -14.27 15.68
N HIS A 72 3.87 -13.88 14.46
CA HIS A 72 5.14 -14.22 13.79
C HIS A 72 5.83 -12.99 13.14
N PRO A 73 6.19 -11.93 13.89
CA PRO A 73 6.57 -10.65 13.30
C PRO A 73 7.91 -10.65 12.55
N LEU A 74 8.76 -11.66 12.77
CA LEU A 74 10.02 -11.82 12.04
C LEU A 74 9.81 -12.34 10.60
N GLU A 75 8.64 -12.90 10.29
CA GLU A 75 8.26 -13.35 8.94
C GLU A 75 7.78 -12.18 8.06
N SER A 76 7.56 -11.00 8.67
CA SER A 76 6.94 -9.83 8.03
C SER A 76 7.62 -9.34 6.74
N PRO A 77 8.96 -9.15 6.66
CA PRO A 77 9.58 -8.68 5.43
C PRO A 77 9.43 -9.68 4.28
N ALA A 78 9.57 -10.98 4.58
CA ALA A 78 9.43 -12.04 3.58
C ALA A 78 7.98 -12.17 3.07
N TYR A 79 6.97 -11.86 3.89
CA TYR A 79 5.59 -11.83 3.43
C TYR A 79 5.33 -10.69 2.45
N VAL A 80 5.71 -9.45 2.77
CA VAL A 80 5.46 -8.30 1.87
C VAL A 80 6.35 -8.37 0.62
N ASP A 81 7.59 -8.86 0.76
CA ASP A 81 8.43 -9.22 -0.39
C ASP A 81 7.73 -10.22 -1.33
N SER A 82 6.99 -11.20 -0.80
CA SER A 82 6.19 -12.12 -1.61
C SER A 82 4.96 -11.48 -2.27
N LEU A 83 4.42 -10.39 -1.72
CA LEU A 83 3.37 -9.60 -2.40
C LEU A 83 3.96 -8.85 -3.59
N ALA A 84 5.06 -8.11 -3.37
CA ALA A 84 5.75 -7.36 -4.42
C ALA A 84 6.32 -8.27 -5.52
N THR A 85 6.80 -9.46 -5.16
CA THR A 85 7.25 -10.47 -6.14
C THR A 85 6.12 -10.95 -7.05
N VAL A 86 4.88 -11.02 -6.55
CA VAL A 86 3.70 -11.38 -7.37
C VAL A 86 3.22 -10.20 -8.20
N PHE A 87 3.37 -8.96 -7.72
CA PHE A 87 3.06 -7.77 -8.50
C PHE A 87 3.99 -7.69 -9.72
N ALA A 88 5.31 -7.75 -9.51
CA ALA A 88 6.33 -7.71 -10.56
C ALA A 88 6.39 -8.96 -11.48
N ASP A 89 5.61 -10.03 -11.24
CA ASP A 89 5.61 -11.22 -12.10
C ASP A 89 4.88 -10.96 -13.43
N SER A 90 5.65 -10.62 -14.47
CA SER A 90 5.15 -10.45 -15.84
C SER A 90 4.52 -11.72 -16.45
N GLY A 91 4.61 -12.87 -15.76
CA GLY A 91 3.95 -14.12 -16.10
C GLY A 91 2.48 -14.20 -15.69
N ILE A 92 1.96 -13.29 -14.87
CA ILE A 92 0.54 -13.24 -14.48
C ILE A 92 -0.22 -12.04 -15.09
N THR A 93 -1.53 -12.22 -15.28
CA THR A 93 -2.40 -11.17 -15.82
C THR A 93 -2.91 -10.20 -14.75
N LEU A 94 -3.36 -9.01 -15.17
CA LEU A 94 -4.02 -8.02 -14.31
C LEU A 94 -5.24 -8.59 -13.54
N ALA A 95 -5.95 -9.55 -14.15
CA ALA A 95 -7.05 -10.26 -13.51
C ALA A 95 -6.56 -11.20 -12.38
N GLU A 96 -5.42 -11.87 -12.57
CA GLU A 96 -4.78 -12.72 -11.57
C GLU A 96 -4.14 -11.90 -10.44
N GLN A 97 -3.53 -10.73 -10.75
CA GLN A 97 -3.06 -9.76 -9.75
C GLN A 97 -4.20 -9.34 -8.81
N VAL A 98 -5.34 -8.90 -9.37
CA VAL A 98 -6.50 -8.49 -8.55
C VAL A 98 -7.15 -9.68 -7.83
N GLN A 99 -7.19 -10.88 -8.43
CA GLN A 99 -7.65 -12.09 -7.75
C GLN A 99 -6.75 -12.45 -6.55
N PHE A 100 -5.43 -12.26 -6.68
CA PHE A 100 -4.46 -12.42 -5.60
C PHE A 100 -4.66 -11.38 -4.49
N MET A 101 -4.89 -10.10 -4.82
CA MET A 101 -5.22 -9.07 -3.83
C MET A 101 -6.48 -9.42 -3.02
N TYR A 102 -7.56 -9.87 -3.68
CA TYR A 102 -8.75 -10.39 -2.97
C TYR A 102 -8.44 -11.61 -2.10
N HIS A 103 -7.51 -12.49 -2.52
CA HIS A 103 -7.12 -13.65 -1.73
C HIS A 103 -6.42 -13.26 -0.42
N GLN A 104 -5.56 -12.23 -0.42
CA GLN A 104 -4.93 -11.72 0.81
C GLN A 104 -5.94 -11.07 1.78
N LEU A 105 -7.14 -10.72 1.30
CA LEU A 105 -8.26 -10.25 2.12
C LEU A 105 -9.15 -11.39 2.67
N ASP A 106 -8.63 -12.62 2.69
CA ASP A 106 -9.29 -13.89 3.07
C ASP A 106 -10.43 -14.37 2.14
N TYR A 107 -10.55 -13.85 0.91
CA TYR A 107 -11.53 -14.40 -0.04
C TYR A 107 -11.03 -15.70 -0.73
N PRO A 108 -11.86 -16.75 -0.83
CA PRO A 108 -11.59 -17.85 -1.76
C PRO A 108 -11.58 -17.35 -3.22
N PRO A 109 -10.80 -18.01 -4.12
CA PRO A 109 -10.74 -17.64 -5.53
C PRO A 109 -12.12 -17.60 -6.19
N VAL A 110 -12.34 -16.57 -7.00
CA VAL A 110 -13.54 -16.42 -7.84
C VAL A 110 -13.68 -17.64 -8.74
N PRO A 111 -14.82 -18.37 -8.74
CA PRO A 111 -15.00 -19.52 -9.60
C PRO A 111 -15.08 -19.10 -11.07
N GLN A 112 -14.25 -19.72 -11.93
CA GLN A 112 -14.31 -19.52 -13.38
C GLN A 112 -15.75 -19.69 -13.89
N THR A 113 -16.31 -18.61 -14.45
CA THR A 113 -17.71 -18.62 -14.89
C THR A 113 -17.84 -19.41 -16.20
N ALA A 114 -18.85 -20.28 -16.28
CA ALA A 114 -19.09 -21.04 -17.49
C ALA A 114 -19.58 -20.09 -18.61
N PRO A 115 -19.07 -20.18 -19.85
CA PRO A 115 -19.43 -19.25 -20.92
C PRO A 115 -20.93 -19.30 -21.21
N HIS A 116 -21.64 -18.26 -20.80
CA HIS A 116 -23.07 -18.13 -21.04
C HIS A 116 -23.34 -17.90 -22.53
N THR A 117 -24.31 -18.62 -23.11
CA THR A 117 -24.80 -18.34 -24.45
C THR A 117 -25.62 -17.05 -24.44
N VAL A 118 -24.98 -15.95 -24.83
CA VAL A 118 -25.48 -14.58 -24.77
C VAL A 118 -25.84 -14.08 -26.17
N SER A 119 -26.82 -13.17 -26.28
CA SER A 119 -27.09 -12.46 -27.53
C SER A 119 -25.86 -11.63 -27.92
N PRO A 120 -25.31 -11.77 -29.14
CA PRO A 120 -24.12 -11.03 -29.54
C PRO A 120 -24.36 -9.52 -29.49
N PHE A 121 -23.28 -8.77 -29.30
CA PHE A 121 -23.28 -7.32 -29.44
C PHE A 121 -23.70 -6.94 -30.88
N PRO A 122 -24.37 -5.80 -31.11
CA PRO A 122 -24.67 -5.30 -32.45
C PRO A 122 -23.45 -5.38 -33.37
N GLN A 123 -23.66 -5.85 -34.60
CA GLN A 123 -22.57 -5.94 -35.57
C GLN A 123 -22.20 -4.53 -36.06
N LEU A 124 -20.91 -4.20 -36.03
CA LEU A 124 -20.39 -2.88 -36.39
C LEU A 124 -19.62 -2.96 -37.73
N PRO A 125 -20.29 -3.03 -38.90
CA PRO A 125 -19.68 -3.44 -40.18
C PRO A 125 -18.68 -2.45 -40.81
N LYS A 126 -18.32 -1.37 -40.11
CA LYS A 126 -17.24 -0.44 -40.47
C LYS A 126 -16.00 -0.58 -39.57
N ILE A 127 -16.16 -1.20 -38.40
CA ILE A 127 -15.13 -1.30 -37.37
C ILE A 127 -14.22 -2.51 -37.68
N PRO A 128 -12.89 -2.40 -37.51
CA PRO A 128 -11.98 -3.53 -37.66
C PRO A 128 -12.35 -4.72 -36.76
N VAL A 129 -12.15 -5.93 -37.26
CA VAL A 129 -12.54 -7.17 -36.55
C VAL A 129 -11.97 -7.26 -35.13
N PRO A 130 -10.69 -6.92 -34.84
CA PRO A 130 -10.16 -7.00 -33.48
C PRO A 130 -10.87 -6.07 -32.50
N VAL A 131 -11.15 -4.82 -32.90
CA VAL A 131 -11.93 -3.86 -32.10
C VAL A 131 -13.36 -4.34 -31.88
N GLN A 132 -14.00 -4.92 -32.91
CA GLN A 132 -15.33 -5.50 -32.79
C GLN A 132 -15.35 -6.72 -31.84
N GLU A 133 -14.30 -7.55 -31.85
CA GLU A 133 -14.14 -8.67 -30.93
C GLU A 133 -13.84 -8.21 -29.49
N ALA A 134 -13.03 -7.17 -29.31
CA ALA A 134 -12.76 -6.53 -28.02
C ALA A 134 -14.06 -5.99 -27.37
N VAL A 135 -14.86 -5.19 -28.10
CA VAL A 135 -16.19 -4.74 -27.63
C VAL A 135 -17.09 -5.93 -27.29
N GLN A 136 -17.09 -6.99 -28.10
CA GLN A 136 -17.89 -8.19 -27.86
C GLN A 136 -17.43 -8.95 -26.59
N VAL A 137 -16.14 -8.96 -26.28
CA VAL A 137 -15.58 -9.56 -25.05
C VAL A 137 -15.96 -8.73 -23.83
N LEU A 138 -15.71 -7.41 -23.84
CA LEU A 138 -16.08 -6.51 -22.73
C LEU A 138 -17.58 -6.57 -22.43
N TRP A 139 -18.43 -6.58 -23.47
CA TRP A 139 -19.88 -6.74 -23.33
C TRP A 139 -20.29 -8.05 -22.63
N GLN A 140 -19.54 -9.14 -22.85
CA GLN A 140 -19.79 -10.42 -22.17
C GLN A 140 -19.30 -10.39 -20.71
N GLY A 141 -18.17 -9.74 -20.43
CA GLY A 141 -17.65 -9.53 -19.06
C GLY A 141 -18.61 -8.71 -18.20
N ILE A 142 -19.02 -7.54 -18.68
CA ILE A 142 -20.02 -6.67 -18.03
C ILE A 142 -21.30 -7.46 -17.71
N ARG A 143 -21.79 -8.27 -18.66
CA ARG A 143 -22.98 -9.11 -18.49
C ARG A 143 -22.80 -10.19 -17.43
N ALA A 144 -21.65 -10.87 -17.42
CA ALA A 144 -21.35 -11.93 -16.46
C ALA A 144 -21.25 -11.36 -15.03
N ALA A 145 -20.59 -10.21 -14.86
CA ALA A 145 -20.49 -9.49 -13.59
C ALA A 145 -21.87 -9.12 -12.99
N GLN A 146 -22.90 -8.85 -13.81
CA GLN A 146 -24.25 -8.51 -13.32
C GLN A 146 -24.83 -9.54 -12.33
N GLY A 147 -24.50 -10.83 -12.48
CA GLY A 147 -24.97 -11.88 -11.56
C GLY A 147 -24.47 -11.70 -10.11
N SER A 148 -23.32 -11.05 -9.95
CA SER A 148 -22.72 -10.73 -8.65
C SER A 148 -23.00 -9.30 -8.22
N LEU A 149 -22.99 -8.31 -9.13
CA LEU A 149 -23.35 -6.93 -8.82
C LEU A 149 -24.76 -6.82 -8.17
N ASN A 150 -25.72 -7.61 -8.65
CA ASN A 150 -27.06 -7.70 -8.07
C ASN A 150 -27.11 -8.34 -6.66
N ARG A 151 -26.05 -9.00 -6.19
CA ARG A 151 -25.94 -9.59 -4.85
C ARG A 151 -25.26 -8.68 -3.82
N ILE A 152 -24.44 -7.69 -4.23
CA ILE A 152 -23.60 -6.88 -3.32
C ILE A 152 -24.38 -6.35 -2.10
N TYR A 153 -25.61 -5.88 -2.31
CA TYR A 153 -26.45 -5.34 -1.23
C TYR A 153 -27.12 -6.39 -0.32
N GLY A 154 -26.96 -7.68 -0.56
CA GLY A 154 -27.45 -8.76 0.30
C GLY A 154 -28.95 -8.67 0.58
N ASP A 155 -29.31 -8.48 1.86
CA ASP A 155 -30.70 -8.31 2.33
C ASP A 155 -31.06 -6.85 2.70
N LEU A 156 -30.22 -5.87 2.32
CA LEU A 156 -30.39 -4.45 2.67
C LEU A 156 -31.62 -3.84 1.98
N THR A 157 -32.45 -3.11 2.74
CA THR A 157 -33.60 -2.37 2.17
C THR A 157 -33.14 -1.21 1.27
N PRO A 158 -33.96 -0.73 0.32
CA PRO A 158 -33.57 0.39 -0.56
C PRO A 158 -33.08 1.64 0.19
N GLU A 159 -33.63 1.91 1.39
CA GLU A 159 -33.22 2.99 2.28
C GLU A 159 -31.87 2.72 2.96
N GLU A 160 -31.62 1.47 3.39
CA GLU A 160 -30.31 1.05 3.92
C GLU A 160 -29.23 1.15 2.83
N GLN A 161 -29.52 0.66 1.62
CA GLN A 161 -28.61 0.78 0.48
C GLN A 161 -28.34 2.24 0.10
N MET A 162 -29.37 3.11 0.11
CA MET A 162 -29.20 4.54 -0.17
C MET A 162 -28.35 5.23 0.91
N MET A 163 -28.50 4.84 2.18
CA MET A 163 -27.62 5.30 3.26
C MET A 163 -26.16 4.86 3.01
N LEU A 164 -25.93 3.62 2.55
CA LEU A 164 -24.58 3.17 2.21
C LEU A 164 -23.97 3.99 1.05
N ARG A 165 -24.67 4.03 -0.09
CA ARG A 165 -24.21 4.76 -1.30
C ARG A 165 -23.91 6.23 -1.04
N HIS A 166 -24.78 6.93 -0.31
CA HIS A 166 -24.66 8.38 -0.12
C HIS A 166 -23.48 8.77 0.79
N HIS A 167 -23.13 7.92 1.75
CA HIS A 167 -22.13 8.21 2.78
C HIS A 167 -20.79 7.47 2.59
N ALA A 168 -20.69 6.51 1.66
CA ALA A 168 -19.47 5.74 1.45
C ALA A 168 -18.21 6.60 1.22
N VAL A 169 -18.31 7.65 0.38
CA VAL A 169 -17.16 8.53 0.11
C VAL A 169 -16.65 9.26 1.34
N GLN A 170 -17.49 9.46 2.37
CA GLN A 170 -17.09 10.13 3.61
C GLN A 170 -16.07 9.33 4.43
N LEU A 171 -15.80 8.08 4.06
CA LEU A 171 -14.70 7.29 4.60
C LEU A 171 -13.31 7.80 4.13
N PHE A 172 -13.26 8.56 3.02
CA PHE A 172 -12.08 9.25 2.50
C PHE A 172 -12.06 10.77 2.78
N GLU A 173 -13.09 11.33 3.44
CA GLU A 173 -13.23 12.79 3.61
C GLU A 173 -12.88 13.23 5.03
N GLN A 174 -11.77 13.95 5.15
CA GLN A 174 -11.36 14.65 6.37
C GLN A 174 -11.97 16.06 6.41
N GLU A 175 -12.52 16.48 7.56
CA GLU A 175 -13.06 17.84 7.71
C GLU A 175 -11.97 18.91 7.65
N GLU A 176 -12.28 20.04 7.00
CA GLU A 176 -11.38 21.20 6.95
C GLU A 176 -11.33 21.98 8.26
N ASP A 177 -10.11 22.41 8.61
CA ASP A 177 -9.71 23.22 9.77
C ASP A 177 -10.71 24.32 10.21
N ALA A 178 -11.32 25.01 9.25
CA ALA A 178 -12.22 26.14 9.51
C ALA A 178 -13.55 25.75 10.20
N ALA A 179 -13.97 24.49 10.13
CA ALA A 179 -15.27 24.05 10.66
C ALA A 179 -15.34 24.02 12.20
N TRP A 180 -14.20 24.03 12.90
CA TRP A 180 -14.11 23.81 14.34
C TRP A 180 -13.96 25.09 15.18
N GLU A 181 -13.42 26.16 14.59
CA GLU A 181 -12.92 27.33 15.35
C GLU A 181 -14.00 28.18 16.04
N ASN A 182 -15.28 27.95 15.70
CA ASN A 182 -16.42 28.68 16.24
C ASN A 182 -17.33 27.83 17.15
N LYS A 183 -16.98 26.56 17.41
CA LYS A 183 -17.80 25.61 18.19
C LYS A 183 -17.32 25.54 19.65
N THR A 184 -18.24 25.37 20.59
CA THR A 184 -17.89 25.08 22.00
C THR A 184 -17.63 23.58 22.21
N VAL A 185 -16.89 23.25 23.27
CA VAL A 185 -16.63 21.84 23.68
C VAL A 185 -17.90 21.00 23.81
N TRP A 186 -19.03 21.60 24.20
CA TRP A 186 -20.31 20.88 24.33
C TRP A 186 -21.01 20.63 23.00
N GLU A 187 -20.76 21.46 21.99
CA GLU A 187 -21.26 21.24 20.63
C GLU A 187 -20.41 20.16 19.94
N LEU A 188 -19.08 20.20 20.10
CA LEU A 188 -18.16 19.16 19.62
C LEU A 188 -18.45 17.79 20.24
N ASP A 189 -18.64 17.71 21.57
CA ASP A 189 -19.03 16.49 22.29
C ASP A 189 -20.40 15.93 21.82
N ALA A 190 -21.33 16.80 21.43
CA ALA A 190 -22.64 16.40 20.90
C ALA A 190 -22.54 15.89 19.45
N GLU A 191 -21.73 16.55 18.60
CA GLU A 191 -21.45 16.13 17.23
C GLU A 191 -20.68 14.81 17.18
N GLU A 192 -19.64 14.64 17.99
CA GLU A 192 -18.88 13.38 18.13
C GLU A 192 -19.79 12.21 18.52
N LYS A 193 -20.73 12.43 19.45
CA LYS A 193 -21.71 11.41 19.87
C LYS A 193 -22.75 11.10 18.79
N ALA A 194 -23.12 12.09 17.98
CA ALA A 194 -24.02 11.88 16.84
C ALA A 194 -23.31 11.11 15.71
N ALA A 195 -22.08 11.50 15.36
CA ALA A 195 -21.23 10.81 14.40
C ALA A 195 -20.94 9.37 14.82
N THR A 196 -20.61 9.14 16.10
CA THR A 196 -20.39 7.79 16.65
C THR A 196 -21.63 6.91 16.50
N GLN A 197 -22.83 7.42 16.76
CA GLN A 197 -24.09 6.68 16.58
C GLN A 197 -24.40 6.42 15.10
N PHE A 198 -24.13 7.39 14.23
CA PHE A 198 -24.26 7.26 12.78
C PHE A 198 -23.33 6.18 12.23
N TRP A 199 -22.02 6.28 12.49
CA TRP A 199 -21.02 5.33 12.02
C TRP A 199 -21.24 3.93 12.59
N LYS A 200 -21.64 3.80 13.85
CA LYS A 200 -22.03 2.50 14.42
C LYS A 200 -23.24 1.88 13.72
N ARG A 201 -24.18 2.68 13.19
CA ARG A 201 -25.24 2.17 12.31
C ARG A 201 -24.68 1.78 10.94
N TYR A 202 -23.89 2.66 10.32
CA TYR A 202 -23.28 2.45 9.00
C TYR A 202 -22.48 1.14 8.95
N TRP A 203 -21.54 0.94 9.87
CA TRP A 203 -20.72 -0.27 9.96
C TRP A 203 -21.51 -1.56 10.23
N ASN A 204 -22.64 -1.49 10.94
CA ASN A 204 -23.54 -2.65 11.10
C ASN A 204 -24.31 -3.00 9.81
N LEU A 205 -24.46 -2.06 8.88
CA LEU A 205 -24.95 -2.33 7.53
C LEU A 205 -23.82 -2.86 6.62
N MET A 206 -22.59 -2.35 6.75
CA MET A 206 -21.43 -2.85 6.00
C MET A 206 -21.17 -4.35 6.22
N LYS A 207 -21.42 -4.84 7.44
CA LYS A 207 -21.31 -6.26 7.81
C LYS A 207 -22.36 -7.18 7.13
N ARG A 208 -23.33 -6.63 6.40
CA ARG A 208 -24.36 -7.35 5.62
C ARG A 208 -24.12 -7.30 4.10
N VAL A 209 -23.10 -6.58 3.64
CA VAL A 209 -22.71 -6.50 2.22
C VAL A 209 -22.07 -7.82 1.77
N ASP A 210 -22.50 -8.35 0.62
CA ASP A 210 -21.90 -9.52 0.00
C ASP A 210 -20.57 -9.14 -0.66
N ARG A 211 -19.50 -9.12 0.16
CA ARG A 211 -18.13 -8.80 -0.29
C ARG A 211 -17.56 -9.83 -1.27
N GLN A 212 -18.02 -11.09 -1.24
CA GLN A 212 -17.66 -12.08 -2.28
C GLN A 212 -18.17 -11.59 -3.63
N ALA A 213 -19.41 -11.08 -3.68
CA ALA A 213 -20.00 -10.59 -4.91
C ALA A 213 -19.29 -9.35 -5.51
N ILE A 214 -18.55 -8.59 -4.69
CA ILE A 214 -17.66 -7.53 -5.16
C ILE A 214 -16.47 -8.16 -5.90
N ALA A 215 -15.75 -9.08 -5.24
CA ALA A 215 -14.60 -9.78 -5.80
C ALA A 215 -14.96 -10.55 -7.09
N ASP A 216 -16.09 -11.29 -7.05
CA ASP A 216 -16.61 -12.03 -8.20
C ASP A 216 -16.86 -11.11 -9.40
N ALA A 217 -17.43 -9.93 -9.18
CA ALA A 217 -17.74 -8.97 -10.25
C ALA A 217 -16.47 -8.31 -10.83
N GLY A 218 -15.52 -7.93 -9.97
CA GLY A 218 -14.25 -7.32 -10.37
C GLY A 218 -13.39 -8.23 -11.24
N VAL A 219 -13.09 -9.44 -10.75
CA VAL A 219 -12.27 -10.41 -11.49
C VAL A 219 -12.95 -10.81 -12.80
N THR A 220 -14.27 -11.03 -12.82
CA THR A 220 -15.02 -11.35 -14.05
C THR A 220 -14.95 -10.22 -15.09
N LEU A 221 -14.89 -8.95 -14.67
CA LEU A 221 -14.69 -7.83 -15.60
C LEU A 221 -13.25 -7.79 -16.11
N LEU A 222 -12.26 -7.99 -15.24
CA LEU A 222 -10.84 -7.96 -15.59
C LEU A 222 -10.42 -9.12 -16.51
N GLU A 223 -10.99 -10.32 -16.35
CA GLU A 223 -10.84 -11.43 -17.32
C GLU A 223 -11.24 -11.01 -18.75
N ALA A 224 -12.25 -10.14 -18.88
CA ALA A 224 -12.67 -9.60 -20.16
C ALA A 224 -11.79 -8.42 -20.62
N VAL A 225 -11.33 -7.56 -19.71
CA VAL A 225 -10.41 -6.46 -20.02
C VAL A 225 -9.09 -6.99 -20.56
N VAL A 226 -8.40 -7.88 -19.85
CA VAL A 226 -7.10 -8.46 -20.28
C VAL A 226 -7.21 -9.08 -21.67
N LYS A 227 -8.32 -9.75 -21.97
CA LYS A 227 -8.56 -10.34 -23.29
C LYS A 227 -8.88 -9.30 -24.37
N ALA A 228 -9.62 -8.25 -24.04
CA ALA A 228 -9.91 -7.16 -24.98
C ALA A 228 -8.63 -6.38 -25.32
N ASP A 229 -7.82 -6.09 -24.31
CA ASP A 229 -6.51 -5.46 -24.41
C ASP A 229 -5.54 -6.28 -25.28
N GLN A 230 -5.45 -7.60 -25.08
CA GLN A 230 -4.67 -8.47 -25.95
C GLN A 230 -5.15 -8.42 -27.42
N LEU A 231 -6.48 -8.38 -27.64
CA LEU A 231 -7.04 -8.29 -29.00
C LEU A 231 -6.75 -6.96 -29.69
N LEU A 232 -6.55 -5.87 -28.94
CA LEU A 232 -6.21 -4.55 -29.50
C LEU A 232 -4.70 -4.40 -29.72
N SER A 233 -3.88 -4.80 -28.75
CA SER A 233 -2.41 -4.72 -28.84
C SER A 233 -1.79 -5.65 -29.90
N GLU A 234 -2.48 -6.74 -30.29
CA GLU A 234 -2.09 -7.59 -31.41
C GLU A 234 -2.60 -7.09 -32.80
N ALA A 235 -3.30 -5.94 -32.88
CA ALA A 235 -4.01 -5.52 -34.09
C ALA A 235 -3.32 -4.42 -34.92
N GLU A 236 -3.26 -4.62 -36.25
CA GLU A 236 -3.05 -3.52 -37.20
C GLU A 236 -4.42 -2.84 -37.46
N ILE A 237 -4.57 -1.59 -36.99
CA ILE A 237 -5.81 -0.81 -37.07
C ILE A 237 -5.64 0.34 -38.08
N ASP A 238 -6.27 0.22 -39.25
CA ASP A 238 -6.32 1.29 -40.26
C ASP A 238 -7.12 2.51 -39.73
N SER A 239 -6.62 3.72 -39.99
CA SER A 239 -7.29 4.98 -39.60
C SER A 239 -8.71 5.08 -40.17
N LEU A 240 -9.70 5.30 -39.30
CA LEU A 240 -11.12 5.39 -39.64
C LEU A 240 -11.51 6.88 -39.84
N SER A 241 -12.42 7.19 -40.77
CA SER A 241 -12.67 8.59 -41.20
C SER A 241 -14.13 9.04 -41.22
N ASP A 242 -15.05 8.21 -40.73
CA ASP A 242 -16.50 8.40 -40.84
C ASP A 242 -17.10 8.70 -39.46
N THR A 243 -16.93 9.94 -38.98
CA THR A 243 -17.38 10.34 -37.64
C THR A 243 -18.90 10.31 -37.45
N VAL A 244 -19.34 9.96 -36.24
CA VAL A 244 -20.75 9.85 -35.84
C VAL A 244 -21.10 10.80 -34.70
N ALA A 245 -22.39 11.13 -34.58
CA ALA A 245 -22.88 11.98 -33.50
C ALA A 245 -23.16 11.15 -32.23
N CYS A 246 -22.31 11.31 -31.21
CA CYS A 246 -22.50 10.69 -29.90
C CYS A 246 -22.93 11.70 -28.82
N ALA A 247 -23.78 11.28 -27.89
CA ALA A 247 -24.27 12.14 -26.81
C ALA A 247 -23.24 12.21 -25.66
N GLY A 248 -22.34 13.19 -25.70
CA GLY A 248 -21.28 13.35 -24.68
C GLY A 248 -19.93 12.76 -25.08
N ALA A 249 -19.71 12.53 -26.37
CA ALA A 249 -18.38 12.42 -26.97
C ALA A 249 -18.37 13.25 -28.27
N HIS A 250 -17.29 13.99 -28.51
CA HIS A 250 -17.17 14.96 -29.61
C HIS A 250 -15.74 14.92 -30.16
N GLY A 251 -15.54 15.07 -31.47
CA GLY A 251 -14.23 14.86 -32.10
C GLY A 251 -14.31 13.73 -33.11
N ASP A 252 -13.31 12.86 -33.16
CA ASP A 252 -13.20 11.76 -34.14
C ASP A 252 -13.99 10.49 -33.77
N VAL A 253 -15.14 10.63 -33.11
CA VAL A 253 -15.95 9.50 -32.63
C VAL A 253 -16.44 8.63 -33.80
N ILE A 254 -16.08 7.34 -33.81
CA ILE A 254 -16.34 6.42 -34.95
C ILE A 254 -17.61 5.57 -34.76
N ASP A 255 -17.92 5.09 -33.54
CA ASP A 255 -19.21 4.47 -33.21
C ASP A 255 -19.74 4.93 -31.85
N CYS A 256 -21.07 4.88 -31.68
CA CYS A 256 -21.74 5.20 -30.43
C CYS A 256 -23.05 4.39 -30.34
N THR A 257 -23.02 3.33 -29.53
CA THR A 257 -24.08 2.34 -29.42
C THR A 257 -24.70 2.36 -28.01
N GLU A 258 -26.02 2.63 -27.94
CA GLU A 258 -26.83 2.59 -26.71
C GLU A 258 -27.13 1.14 -26.27
N THR A 259 -27.00 0.83 -24.97
CA THR A 259 -27.25 -0.53 -24.42
C THR A 259 -28.01 -0.53 -23.09
N GLU A 260 -28.37 -1.71 -22.59
CA GLU A 260 -29.03 -1.89 -21.29
C GLU A 260 -28.16 -1.57 -20.05
N TRP A 261 -26.83 -1.46 -20.20
CA TRP A 261 -25.89 -1.12 -19.09
C TRP A 261 -25.15 0.21 -19.29
N GLY A 262 -25.56 1.02 -20.26
CA GLY A 262 -24.91 2.28 -20.62
C GLY A 262 -24.47 2.30 -22.08
N ARG A 263 -23.70 3.30 -22.48
CA ARG A 263 -23.25 3.45 -23.87
C ARG A 263 -21.89 2.81 -24.08
N VAL A 264 -21.73 2.21 -25.25
CA VAL A 264 -20.43 1.87 -25.83
C VAL A 264 -20.07 2.97 -26.83
N VAL A 265 -18.85 3.48 -26.77
CA VAL A 265 -18.31 4.44 -27.71
C VAL A 265 -16.96 3.95 -28.22
N ILE A 266 -16.69 4.20 -29.50
CA ILE A 266 -15.40 3.92 -30.13
C ILE A 266 -14.84 5.25 -30.64
N GLY A 267 -13.65 5.60 -30.18
CA GLY A 267 -12.90 6.78 -30.60
C GLY A 267 -12.21 6.60 -31.95
N GLY A 268 -11.45 7.62 -32.33
CA GLY A 268 -10.81 7.75 -33.64
C GLY A 268 -9.31 7.49 -33.57
N SER A 269 -8.56 7.99 -34.54
CA SER A 269 -7.09 8.09 -34.43
C SER A 269 -6.69 9.57 -34.44
N GLY A 270 -7.38 10.36 -33.60
CA GLY A 270 -7.22 11.80 -33.43
C GLY A 270 -8.29 12.38 -32.50
N GLN A 271 -7.92 13.48 -31.82
CA GLN A 271 -8.64 14.07 -30.68
C GLN A 271 -10.18 13.95 -30.68
N THR A 272 -10.64 13.17 -29.71
CA THR A 272 -11.95 13.10 -29.12
C THR A 272 -11.98 13.88 -27.79
N ILE A 273 -13.19 14.14 -27.28
CA ILE A 273 -13.47 14.90 -26.07
C ILE A 273 -14.68 14.23 -25.40
N TYR A 274 -14.39 13.38 -24.41
CA TYR A 274 -15.40 12.67 -23.63
C TYR A 274 -15.96 13.56 -22.50
N THR A 275 -17.28 13.61 -22.38
CA THR A 275 -18.01 14.48 -21.43
C THR A 275 -19.24 13.82 -20.78
N GLY A 276 -19.64 12.62 -21.23
CA GLY A 276 -20.68 11.80 -20.61
C GLY A 276 -20.12 10.52 -19.99
N ASP A 277 -20.93 9.83 -19.19
CA ASP A 277 -20.59 8.50 -18.67
C ASP A 277 -20.82 7.41 -19.74
N PHE A 278 -19.93 6.41 -19.79
CA PHE A 278 -19.91 5.32 -20.76
C PHE A 278 -19.60 3.98 -20.07
N ALA A 279 -20.25 2.91 -20.51
CA ALA A 279 -20.01 1.56 -20.00
C ALA A 279 -18.74 0.94 -20.60
N ILE A 280 -18.46 1.26 -21.86
CA ILE A 280 -17.21 0.94 -22.56
C ILE A 280 -16.80 2.17 -23.36
N ILE A 281 -15.55 2.60 -23.20
CA ILE A 281 -14.80 3.39 -24.17
C ILE A 281 -13.71 2.48 -24.71
N ILE A 282 -13.51 2.49 -26.03
CA ILE A 282 -12.26 2.06 -26.67
C ILE A 282 -11.86 3.22 -27.59
N ASP A 283 -10.82 3.97 -27.25
CA ASP A 283 -10.22 4.87 -28.23
C ASP A 283 -9.20 4.14 -29.10
N LEU A 284 -8.86 4.73 -30.25
CA LEU A 284 -7.81 4.24 -31.14
C LEU A 284 -6.65 5.25 -31.26
N GLY A 285 -6.69 6.31 -30.44
CA GLY A 285 -5.56 7.15 -30.03
C GLY A 285 -5.58 8.59 -30.56
N GLY A 286 -4.69 9.42 -30.03
CA GLY A 286 -4.40 10.81 -30.40
C GLY A 286 -4.94 11.81 -29.39
N ASP A 287 -4.08 12.78 -29.00
CA ASP A 287 -4.17 13.61 -27.79
C ASP A 287 -5.59 14.02 -27.37
N ASP A 288 -6.15 13.29 -26.39
CA ASP A 288 -7.58 13.23 -26.05
C ASP A 288 -7.95 13.98 -24.76
N ILE A 289 -9.26 14.19 -24.51
CA ILE A 289 -9.72 14.99 -23.36
C ILE A 289 -10.92 14.39 -22.63
N TYR A 290 -10.61 13.48 -21.72
CA TYR A 290 -11.53 12.84 -20.78
C TYR A 290 -12.02 13.77 -19.66
N ASN A 291 -13.08 14.55 -19.93
CA ASN A 291 -13.91 15.18 -18.90
C ASN A 291 -15.03 14.24 -18.39
N SER A 292 -15.03 12.99 -18.86
CA SER A 292 -15.92 11.90 -18.46
C SER A 292 -15.43 11.20 -17.19
N ARG A 293 -15.94 9.99 -16.93
CA ARG A 293 -15.44 9.11 -15.87
C ARG A 293 -14.29 8.18 -16.25
N ALA A 294 -13.92 8.05 -17.53
CA ALA A 294 -12.82 7.17 -18.01
C ALA A 294 -12.65 5.86 -17.21
N GLY A 295 -13.54 4.88 -17.45
CA GLY A 295 -13.51 3.60 -16.75
C GLY A 295 -14.02 3.63 -15.29
N GLY A 296 -14.36 4.80 -14.74
CA GLY A 296 -14.91 4.93 -13.40
C GLY A 296 -16.34 4.41 -13.26
N ALA A 297 -16.55 3.52 -12.28
CA ALA A 297 -17.83 2.89 -11.99
C ALA A 297 -18.41 3.34 -10.63
N ASP A 298 -19.71 3.60 -10.59
CA ASP A 298 -20.44 3.97 -9.37
C ASP A 298 -21.74 3.18 -9.18
N SER A 299 -22.48 3.52 -8.14
CA SER A 299 -23.73 2.84 -7.81
C SER A 299 -24.90 2.99 -8.81
N LEU A 300 -24.74 3.78 -9.86
CA LEU A 300 -25.67 3.91 -11.00
C LEU A 300 -25.10 3.23 -12.26
N LEU A 301 -23.79 3.41 -12.51
CA LEU A 301 -23.04 2.73 -13.57
C LEU A 301 -22.07 1.74 -12.92
N THR A 302 -22.56 0.56 -12.55
CA THR A 302 -21.84 -0.43 -11.72
C THR A 302 -20.68 -1.15 -12.41
N THR A 303 -20.50 -0.91 -13.71
CA THR A 303 -19.33 -1.31 -14.49
C THR A 303 -19.00 -0.23 -15.52
N SER A 304 -17.73 0.17 -15.59
CA SER A 304 -17.21 0.99 -16.69
C SER A 304 -15.82 0.49 -17.06
N VAL A 305 -15.52 0.49 -18.35
CA VAL A 305 -14.19 0.19 -18.90
C VAL A 305 -13.80 1.31 -19.84
N CYS A 306 -12.54 1.73 -19.78
CA CYS A 306 -11.90 2.58 -20.77
C CYS A 306 -10.60 1.91 -21.18
N LEU A 307 -10.38 1.75 -22.48
CA LEU A 307 -9.12 1.34 -23.07
C LEU A 307 -8.72 2.47 -24.02
N ASP A 308 -7.63 3.18 -23.73
CA ASP A 308 -6.94 3.96 -24.77
C ASP A 308 -5.80 3.14 -25.37
N LEU A 309 -5.30 3.59 -26.52
CA LEU A 309 -4.30 2.88 -27.32
C LEU A 309 -3.07 3.73 -27.71
N ALA A 310 -3.12 5.07 -27.61
CA ALA A 310 -1.95 5.97 -27.54
C ALA A 310 -2.35 7.46 -27.66
N GLY A 311 -1.86 8.37 -26.81
CA GLY A 311 -2.03 9.83 -26.96
C GLY A 311 -1.35 10.64 -25.84
N ASP A 312 -1.15 11.95 -26.02
CA ASP A 312 -0.70 12.83 -24.90
C ASP A 312 -1.94 13.30 -24.11
N ASP A 313 -2.49 12.43 -23.26
CA ASP A 313 -3.91 12.42 -22.88
C ASP A 313 -4.24 13.09 -21.55
N ARG A 314 -5.52 13.44 -21.40
CA ARG A 314 -5.98 14.42 -20.41
C ARG A 314 -7.24 13.99 -19.68
N TYR A 315 -7.02 13.18 -18.63
CA TYR A 315 -8.01 12.67 -17.69
C TYR A 315 -8.42 13.70 -16.63
N LEU A 316 -9.27 14.66 -17.02
CA LEU A 316 -9.68 15.84 -16.25
C LEU A 316 -11.01 15.67 -15.48
N ALA A 317 -11.26 14.47 -14.94
CA ALA A 317 -12.54 14.08 -14.36
C ALA A 317 -12.90 14.83 -13.05
N LYS A 318 -14.05 15.53 -13.06
CA LYS A 318 -14.53 16.33 -11.92
C LYS A 318 -15.51 15.60 -11.00
N THR A 319 -15.87 14.38 -11.35
CA THR A 319 -16.76 13.49 -10.58
C THR A 319 -15.96 12.52 -9.73
N ARG A 320 -16.48 12.19 -8.55
CA ARG A 320 -16.02 11.04 -7.75
C ARG A 320 -16.31 9.73 -8.49
N PHE A 321 -15.49 8.72 -8.24
CA PHE A 321 -15.53 7.42 -8.92
C PHE A 321 -15.32 7.60 -10.42
N SER A 322 -14.09 7.99 -10.75
CA SER A 322 -13.59 8.32 -12.09
C SER A 322 -12.16 7.79 -12.23
N VAL A 323 -11.69 7.64 -13.47
CA VAL A 323 -10.33 7.23 -13.84
C VAL A 323 -9.97 5.90 -13.17
N GLY A 324 -10.58 4.84 -13.71
CA GLY A 324 -10.42 3.46 -13.22
C GLY A 324 -11.04 3.13 -11.84
N ALA A 325 -11.58 4.08 -11.08
CA ALA A 325 -12.10 3.81 -9.73
C ALA A 325 -13.47 3.09 -9.72
N GLY A 326 -13.69 2.17 -8.77
CA GLY A 326 -14.92 1.39 -8.63
C GLY A 326 -15.63 1.54 -7.29
N SER A 327 -16.95 1.78 -7.33
CA SER A 327 -17.79 2.01 -6.14
C SER A 327 -19.12 1.27 -6.18
N PHE A 328 -19.29 0.27 -5.31
CA PHE A 328 -20.36 -0.76 -5.40
C PHE A 328 -20.41 -1.47 -6.78
N GLY A 329 -19.23 -1.61 -7.40
CA GLY A 329 -19.05 -2.00 -8.78
C GLY A 329 -17.57 -2.14 -9.14
N ALA A 330 -17.29 -2.36 -10.44
CA ALA A 330 -15.93 -2.53 -10.95
C ALA A 330 -15.63 -1.48 -12.03
N GLY A 331 -14.61 -0.65 -11.78
CA GLY A 331 -14.08 0.31 -12.73
C GLY A 331 -12.70 -0.12 -13.22
N VAL A 332 -12.40 0.10 -14.50
CA VAL A 332 -11.10 -0.19 -15.10
C VAL A 332 -10.75 0.86 -16.15
N LEU A 333 -9.60 1.49 -16.01
CA LEU A 333 -8.90 2.19 -17.08
C LEU A 333 -7.65 1.39 -17.43
N VAL A 334 -7.40 1.20 -18.72
CA VAL A 334 -6.09 0.83 -19.27
C VAL A 334 -5.71 1.93 -20.25
N ASP A 335 -4.56 2.56 -20.05
CA ASP A 335 -3.88 3.31 -21.10
C ASP A 335 -2.78 2.43 -21.72
N ALA A 336 -2.22 2.87 -22.85
CA ALA A 336 -1.25 2.10 -23.60
C ALA A 336 0.03 2.85 -24.00
N ALA A 337 0.00 4.19 -24.13
CA ALA A 337 1.19 5.01 -24.37
C ALA A 337 0.87 6.52 -24.40
N GLY A 338 1.46 7.32 -23.51
CA GLY A 338 1.28 8.78 -23.49
C GLY A 338 2.35 9.55 -22.71
N ASP A 339 2.32 10.88 -22.73
CA ASP A 339 2.97 11.75 -21.73
C ASP A 339 1.82 12.46 -20.96
N ASP A 340 1.28 11.82 -19.93
CA ASP A 340 -0.15 11.88 -19.58
C ASP A 340 -0.53 12.75 -18.37
N LEU A 341 -1.77 13.25 -18.34
CA LEU A 341 -2.29 14.11 -17.26
C LEU A 341 -3.59 13.59 -16.62
N TYR A 342 -3.41 12.80 -15.57
CA TYR A 342 -4.43 12.28 -14.68
C TYR A 342 -4.84 13.28 -13.57
N GLN A 343 -5.62 14.31 -13.90
CA GLN A 343 -6.02 15.38 -12.95
C GLN A 343 -7.47 15.29 -12.46
N VAL A 344 -7.66 14.79 -11.23
CA VAL A 344 -8.97 14.49 -10.63
C VAL A 344 -9.14 15.03 -9.20
N GLY A 345 -10.26 14.69 -8.54
CA GLY A 345 -10.60 15.05 -7.16
C GLY A 345 -10.43 13.90 -6.16
N ASN A 346 -11.54 13.54 -5.50
CA ASN A 346 -11.58 12.46 -4.49
C ASN A 346 -12.16 11.16 -5.06
N ALA A 347 -11.73 10.02 -4.50
CA ALA A 347 -12.22 8.68 -4.83
C ALA A 347 -12.08 8.34 -6.34
N ALA A 348 -10.83 8.38 -6.83
CA ALA A 348 -10.47 8.29 -8.26
C ALA A 348 -9.09 7.61 -8.44
N LEU A 349 -8.54 7.50 -9.65
CA LEU A 349 -7.22 6.91 -9.95
C LEU A 349 -7.07 5.49 -9.36
N GLY A 350 -7.83 4.53 -9.90
CA GLY A 350 -7.82 3.12 -9.45
C GLY A 350 -8.42 2.88 -8.06
N CYS A 351 -9.08 3.87 -7.44
CA CYS A 351 -9.67 3.76 -6.10
C CYS A 351 -10.74 2.66 -5.99
N GLY A 352 -10.62 1.77 -4.99
CA GLY A 352 -11.54 0.65 -4.71
C GLY A 352 -12.39 0.84 -3.47
N LEU A 353 -13.58 1.44 -3.59
CA LEU A 353 -14.48 1.72 -2.46
C LEU A 353 -15.70 0.81 -2.49
N LEU A 354 -15.69 -0.29 -1.72
CA LEU A 354 -16.74 -1.33 -1.84
C LEU A 354 -16.87 -1.84 -3.28
N GLY A 355 -15.74 -1.93 -3.96
CA GLY A 355 -15.64 -2.15 -5.39
C GLY A 355 -14.29 -2.74 -5.76
N THR A 356 -14.06 -2.75 -7.07
CA THR A 356 -12.76 -3.01 -7.69
C THR A 356 -12.42 -1.78 -8.51
N GLY A 357 -11.35 -1.07 -8.15
CA GLY A 357 -10.78 -0.01 -8.97
C GLY A 357 -9.45 -0.47 -9.55
N VAL A 358 -9.23 -0.21 -10.84
CA VAL A 358 -7.96 -0.48 -11.50
C VAL A 358 -7.63 0.66 -12.48
N LEU A 359 -6.45 1.25 -12.32
CA LEU A 359 -5.75 1.94 -13.40
C LEU A 359 -4.54 1.08 -13.80
N TRP A 360 -4.32 0.94 -15.10
CA TRP A 360 -3.11 0.35 -15.66
C TRP A 360 -2.58 1.28 -16.75
N ASP A 361 -1.48 1.98 -16.49
CA ASP A 361 -0.68 2.60 -17.55
C ASP A 361 0.43 1.63 -17.99
N LYS A 362 0.93 1.83 -19.21
CA LYS A 362 1.86 0.90 -19.87
C LYS A 362 3.17 1.55 -20.32
N SER A 363 3.18 2.86 -20.56
CA SER A 363 4.42 3.59 -20.82
C SER A 363 4.16 5.08 -20.96
N GLY A 364 4.81 5.89 -20.13
CA GLY A 364 4.76 7.34 -20.27
C GLY A 364 5.79 8.13 -19.48
N SER A 365 5.37 9.24 -18.89
CA SER A 365 6.11 10.09 -17.93
C SER A 365 5.14 11.05 -17.24
N ASP A 366 4.35 10.51 -16.31
CA ASP A 366 2.94 10.86 -16.17
C ASP A 366 2.60 11.62 -14.88
N SER A 367 1.49 12.35 -14.93
CA SER A 367 1.08 13.28 -13.86
C SER A 367 -0.19 12.83 -13.16
N TYR A 368 -0.04 11.89 -12.23
CA TYR A 368 -1.08 11.42 -11.32
C TYR A 368 -1.42 12.46 -10.25
N LEU A 369 -2.42 13.32 -10.50
CA LEU A 369 -2.84 14.41 -9.61
C LEU A 369 -4.23 14.18 -9.01
N GLY A 370 -4.31 13.92 -7.70
CA GLY A 370 -5.58 13.79 -6.98
C GLY A 370 -5.59 14.50 -5.62
N ASP A 371 -6.66 14.29 -4.85
CA ASP A 371 -6.86 14.91 -3.54
C ASP A 371 -6.92 13.87 -2.41
N SER A 372 -8.07 13.21 -2.20
CA SER A 372 -8.27 12.24 -1.13
C SER A 372 -8.90 10.91 -1.61
N GLY A 373 -8.35 9.77 -1.20
CA GLY A 373 -8.82 8.46 -1.69
C GLY A 373 -8.46 8.23 -3.16
N VAL A 374 -7.17 8.35 -3.51
CA VAL A 374 -6.68 8.27 -4.89
C VAL A 374 -5.41 7.42 -4.99
N GLN A 375 -4.98 7.04 -6.20
CA GLN A 375 -3.75 6.26 -6.45
C GLN A 375 -3.82 4.92 -5.70
N ALA A 376 -4.66 4.02 -6.21
CA ALA A 376 -4.95 2.70 -5.67
C ALA A 376 -5.64 2.65 -4.28
N ALA A 377 -6.07 3.78 -3.72
CA ALA A 377 -6.69 3.83 -2.39
C ALA A 377 -7.93 2.91 -2.27
N ALA A 378 -8.01 2.09 -1.22
CA ALA A 378 -9.06 1.08 -1.07
C ALA A 378 -9.70 1.04 0.32
N ILE A 379 -11.02 0.87 0.37
CA ILE A 379 -11.76 0.56 1.61
C ILE A 379 -12.86 -0.45 1.28
N LEU A 380 -12.88 -1.56 2.02
CA LEU A 380 -13.82 -2.68 1.83
C LEU A 380 -13.82 -3.27 0.39
N GLY A 381 -12.68 -3.23 -0.29
CA GLY A 381 -12.53 -3.56 -1.71
C GLY A 381 -11.06 -3.60 -2.13
N VAL A 382 -10.81 -3.67 -3.44
CA VAL A 382 -9.46 -3.66 -4.04
C VAL A 382 -9.30 -2.42 -4.90
N GLY A 383 -8.22 -1.68 -4.69
CA GLY A 383 -7.75 -0.61 -5.57
C GLY A 383 -6.34 -0.95 -6.05
N LEU A 384 -6.14 -0.92 -7.36
CA LEU A 384 -4.85 -1.13 -8.01
C LEU A 384 -4.53 0.08 -8.90
N LEU A 385 -3.30 0.55 -8.81
CA LEU A 385 -2.66 1.36 -9.84
C LEU A 385 -1.42 0.57 -10.26
N ARG A 386 -1.30 0.30 -11.54
CA ARG A 386 -0.10 -0.27 -12.13
C ARG A 386 0.42 0.69 -13.19
N ASP A 387 1.72 0.89 -13.19
CA ASP A 387 2.44 1.44 -14.33
C ASP A 387 3.40 0.35 -14.84
N ASP A 388 3.81 0.39 -16.10
CA ASP A 388 4.84 -0.52 -16.64
C ASP A 388 6.16 0.22 -16.96
N SER A 389 6.18 1.56 -17.09
CA SER A 389 7.41 2.39 -17.11
C SER A 389 7.14 3.89 -17.32
N GLY A 390 7.81 4.76 -16.57
CA GLY A 390 7.82 6.20 -16.84
C GLY A 390 8.92 7.00 -16.14
N ASN A 391 8.58 8.21 -15.67
CA ASN A 391 9.33 9.04 -14.71
C ASN A 391 8.31 9.96 -13.99
N ASP A 392 7.62 9.42 -12.98
CA ASP A 392 6.21 9.71 -12.76
C ASP A 392 5.92 10.49 -11.48
N MET A 393 4.85 11.29 -11.51
CA MET A 393 4.52 12.22 -10.43
C MET A 393 3.20 11.86 -9.75
N TYR A 394 3.31 11.00 -8.74
CA TYR A 394 2.23 10.68 -7.81
C TYR A 394 2.01 11.80 -6.80
N GLN A 395 1.05 12.70 -7.07
CA GLN A 395 0.69 13.78 -6.17
C GLN A 395 -0.72 13.63 -5.57
N ALA A 396 -0.82 13.62 -4.24
CA ALA A 396 -2.08 13.55 -3.51
C ALA A 396 -2.01 14.36 -2.18
N ASN A 397 -3.09 14.33 -1.38
CA ASN A 397 -3.12 14.97 -0.05
C ASN A 397 -3.35 13.97 1.09
N PHE A 398 -4.29 13.03 0.94
CA PHE A 398 -4.78 12.20 2.06
C PHE A 398 -5.25 10.82 1.60
N GLN A 399 -4.88 9.76 2.32
CA GLN A 399 -5.37 8.40 2.07
C GLN A 399 -5.18 7.96 0.60
N ALA A 400 -3.93 7.99 0.15
CA ALA A 400 -3.55 7.76 -1.23
C ALA A 400 -2.29 6.88 -1.36
N GLN A 401 -1.89 6.56 -2.60
CA GLN A 401 -0.61 5.91 -2.92
C GLN A 401 -0.50 4.54 -2.24
N GLY A 402 -1.32 3.58 -2.67
CA GLY A 402 -1.39 2.25 -2.04
C GLY A 402 -2.03 2.25 -0.65
N PHE A 403 -2.94 3.20 -0.38
CA PHE A 403 -3.63 3.28 0.92
C PHE A 403 -4.71 2.21 1.08
N ALA A 404 -4.82 1.62 2.28
CA ALA A 404 -5.95 0.76 2.64
C ALA A 404 -6.63 1.12 3.98
N GLY A 405 -7.94 1.34 3.95
CA GLY A 405 -8.76 1.40 5.17
C GLY A 405 -9.22 0.01 5.65
N VAL A 406 -10.31 0.00 6.42
CA VAL A 406 -10.97 -1.24 6.90
C VAL A 406 -11.20 -2.22 5.76
N TRP A 407 -10.59 -3.39 5.84
CA TRP A 407 -10.73 -4.48 4.88
C TRP A 407 -10.51 -4.05 3.41
N GLY A 408 -9.61 -3.10 3.17
CA GLY A 408 -9.15 -2.74 1.82
C GLY A 408 -7.84 -3.45 1.45
N PHE A 409 -7.59 -3.67 0.16
CA PHE A 409 -6.24 -3.81 -0.38
C PHE A 409 -6.01 -2.66 -1.36
N GLY A 410 -5.12 -1.73 -1.01
CA GLY A 410 -4.64 -0.70 -1.94
C GLY A 410 -3.21 -1.01 -2.33
N GLY A 411 -2.92 -1.12 -3.63
CA GLY A 411 -1.60 -1.52 -4.12
C GLY A 411 -1.14 -0.69 -5.32
N ILE A 412 0.11 -0.23 -5.28
CA ILE A 412 0.85 0.21 -6.46
C ILE A 412 1.75 -0.94 -6.94
N ASP A 413 1.76 -1.21 -8.24
CA ASP A 413 2.70 -2.06 -8.99
C ASP A 413 3.46 -1.13 -9.93
N GLU A 414 4.55 -0.54 -9.44
CA GLU A 414 5.45 0.37 -10.20
C GLU A 414 6.69 -0.41 -10.63
N ARG A 415 7.21 -0.10 -11.83
CA ARG A 415 8.00 -1.05 -12.61
C ARG A 415 9.27 -0.53 -13.24
N ALA A 416 9.39 0.77 -13.51
CA ALA A 416 10.66 1.42 -13.86
C ALA A 416 10.47 2.93 -14.03
N GLY A 417 11.14 3.74 -13.22
CA GLY A 417 11.15 5.19 -13.40
C GLY A 417 12.25 5.94 -12.64
N ASN A 418 11.92 7.14 -12.16
CA ASN A 418 12.69 7.98 -11.22
C ASN A 418 11.69 8.91 -10.48
N ASP A 419 10.93 8.36 -9.53
CA ASP A 419 9.51 8.70 -9.36
C ASP A 419 9.22 9.49 -8.08
N LEU A 420 8.20 10.36 -8.16
CA LEU A 420 7.90 11.37 -7.14
C LEU A 420 6.58 11.08 -6.41
N TYR A 421 6.67 10.19 -5.42
CA TYR A 421 5.60 9.94 -4.45
C TYR A 421 5.46 11.11 -3.46
N ASN A 422 4.68 12.13 -3.80
CA ASN A 422 4.56 13.38 -3.03
C ASN A 422 3.16 13.58 -2.44
N THR A 423 3.08 13.79 -1.12
CA THR A 423 1.84 14.20 -0.45
C THR A 423 1.90 15.61 0.12
N GLN A 424 0.89 16.44 -0.19
CA GLN A 424 0.88 17.85 0.21
C GLN A 424 0.18 18.09 1.56
N ALA A 425 0.69 19.07 2.30
CA ALA A 425 0.15 19.47 3.61
C ALA A 425 -1.19 20.22 3.48
N LYS A 426 -2.31 19.47 3.52
CA LYS A 426 -3.68 20.00 3.45
C LYS A 426 -4.48 19.87 4.76
N TYR A 427 -4.33 18.77 5.49
CA TYR A 427 -5.17 18.43 6.64
C TYR A 427 -4.39 18.42 7.96
N THR A 428 -4.38 19.53 8.68
CA THR A 428 -3.57 19.73 9.89
C THR A 428 -3.85 18.68 10.98
N ASP A 429 -2.80 18.10 11.58
CA ASP A 429 -2.89 17.20 12.74
C ASP A 429 -3.09 18.00 14.05
N ARG A 430 -4.18 18.77 14.12
CA ARG A 430 -4.46 19.80 15.13
C ARG A 430 -4.39 19.34 16.59
N LEU A 431 -4.53 18.04 16.85
CA LEU A 431 -4.47 17.45 18.18
C LEU A 431 -3.04 17.33 18.73
N ARG A 432 -2.03 17.36 17.85
CA ARG A 432 -0.61 17.18 18.20
C ARG A 432 0.26 18.34 17.71
N TYR A 433 -0.01 18.90 16.53
CA TYR A 433 0.83 19.87 15.83
C TYR A 433 0.03 21.08 15.30
N LYS A 434 0.73 22.09 14.76
CA LYS A 434 0.13 23.32 14.19
C LYS A 434 0.51 23.56 12.72
N ASP A 435 1.47 22.78 12.26
CA ASP A 435 2.37 23.02 11.14
C ASP A 435 2.73 21.70 10.43
N HIS A 436 2.03 20.63 10.79
CA HIS A 436 2.13 19.29 10.22
C HIS A 436 0.73 18.73 9.91
N SER A 437 0.63 17.93 8.85
CA SER A 437 -0.60 17.39 8.28
C SER A 437 -0.65 15.88 8.31
N LEU A 438 -1.87 15.36 8.44
CA LEU A 438 -2.21 13.95 8.24
C LEU A 438 -2.12 13.62 6.74
N THR A 439 -1.32 12.62 6.38
CA THR A 439 -1.18 12.12 5.00
C THR A 439 -1.81 10.74 4.82
N LEU A 440 -1.50 9.77 5.69
CA LEU A 440 -2.06 8.40 5.63
C LEU A 440 -1.86 7.73 4.26
N SER A 441 -0.69 7.88 3.65
CA SER A 441 -0.42 7.47 2.25
C SER A 441 0.88 6.69 2.10
N GLN A 442 1.21 6.20 0.91
CA GLN A 442 2.47 5.49 0.60
C GLN A 442 2.55 4.14 1.33
N GLY A 443 1.76 3.19 0.86
CA GLY A 443 1.65 1.84 1.45
C GLY A 443 1.02 1.81 2.85
N PHE A 444 0.34 2.89 3.27
CA PHE A 444 -0.23 3.01 4.61
C PHE A 444 -1.56 2.25 4.76
N SER A 445 -1.81 1.64 5.92
CA SER A 445 -3.14 1.09 6.23
C SER A 445 -3.68 1.40 7.62
N ILE A 446 -5.01 1.63 7.71
CA ILE A 446 -5.71 1.94 8.95
C ILE A 446 -7.04 1.20 9.18
N GLY A 447 -7.20 0.60 10.35
CA GLY A 447 -8.49 0.13 10.85
C GLY A 447 -9.28 1.17 11.65
N TRP A 448 -10.60 1.13 11.57
CA TRP A 448 -11.53 2.01 12.31
C TRP A 448 -11.56 1.62 13.80
N ARG A 449 -10.56 2.11 14.53
CA ARG A 449 -10.39 1.90 15.97
C ARG A 449 -11.57 2.50 16.78
N PRO A 450 -12.10 1.79 17.80
CA PRO A 450 -11.71 0.48 18.31
C PRO A 450 -12.58 -0.68 17.79
N ASP A 451 -13.47 -0.46 16.82
CA ASP A 451 -14.53 -1.42 16.47
C ASP A 451 -14.17 -2.33 15.27
N HIS A 452 -13.33 -1.88 14.32
CA HIS A 452 -13.03 -2.60 13.06
C HIS A 452 -11.54 -2.61 12.71
N SER A 453 -11.04 -3.76 12.24
CA SER A 453 -9.66 -3.95 11.78
C SER A 453 -9.40 -3.32 10.41
N GLY A 454 -8.13 -3.09 10.07
CA GLY A 454 -7.68 -2.44 8.83
C GLY A 454 -7.60 -3.37 7.62
N GLY A 455 -6.66 -3.08 6.72
CA GLY A 455 -6.47 -3.76 5.45
C GLY A 455 -4.99 -4.04 5.17
N ILE A 456 -4.63 -4.02 3.89
CA ILE A 456 -3.27 -4.17 3.37
C ILE A 456 -2.98 -2.98 2.44
N GLY A 457 -2.06 -2.11 2.84
CA GLY A 457 -1.51 -1.06 1.98
C GLY A 457 -0.15 -1.48 1.43
N LEU A 458 0.10 -1.25 0.14
CA LEU A 458 1.33 -1.64 -0.54
C LEU A 458 1.77 -0.62 -1.59
N ILE A 459 3.06 -0.28 -1.61
CA ILE A 459 3.78 0.02 -2.86
C ILE A 459 4.74 -1.15 -3.10
N ALA A 460 4.66 -1.75 -4.28
CA ALA A 460 5.70 -2.58 -4.84
C ALA A 460 6.37 -1.75 -5.93
N GLU A 461 7.57 -1.27 -5.63
CA GLU A 461 8.43 -0.52 -6.55
C GLU A 461 9.43 -1.51 -7.15
N ALA A 462 9.69 -1.44 -8.46
CA ALA A 462 10.69 -2.28 -9.12
C ALA A 462 11.99 -1.53 -9.47
N GLY A 463 11.99 -0.20 -9.33
CA GLY A 463 13.18 0.59 -9.05
C GLY A 463 13.45 1.76 -9.99
N GLY A 464 13.91 2.85 -9.40
CA GLY A 464 14.29 4.09 -10.08
C GLY A 464 15.42 4.84 -9.35
N ASN A 465 15.14 6.07 -8.93
CA ASN A 465 15.91 6.89 -7.98
C ASN A 465 14.93 7.83 -7.26
N ASP A 466 14.18 7.27 -6.31
CA ASP A 466 12.78 7.61 -6.08
C ASP A 466 12.60 8.44 -4.79
N VAL A 467 11.55 9.27 -4.77
CA VAL A 467 11.45 10.39 -3.81
C VAL A 467 10.11 10.36 -3.08
N TYR A 468 10.07 9.55 -2.02
CA TYR A 468 8.93 9.40 -1.13
C TYR A 468 8.81 10.55 -0.11
N VAL A 469 7.85 11.45 -0.30
CA VAL A 469 7.57 12.60 0.57
C VAL A 469 6.20 12.48 1.25
N SER A 470 6.23 12.36 2.58
CA SER A 470 5.05 12.36 3.46
C SER A 470 5.23 13.24 4.70
N ASP A 471 4.21 13.34 5.55
CA ASP A 471 4.24 14.13 6.80
C ASP A 471 3.85 13.25 8.00
N ILE A 472 2.56 13.10 8.32
CA ILE A 472 2.09 12.26 9.44
C ILE A 472 1.28 11.05 8.93
N TYR A 473 1.81 9.87 9.25
CA TYR A 473 1.42 8.55 8.72
C TYR A 473 1.76 8.37 7.24
N GLY A 474 2.72 7.48 6.95
CA GLY A 474 2.98 6.98 5.60
C GLY A 474 4.17 6.02 5.50
N GLN A 475 4.66 5.78 4.28
CA GLN A 475 5.87 4.98 3.99
C GLN A 475 5.88 3.61 4.68
N GLY A 476 4.91 2.77 4.29
CA GLY A 476 4.76 1.40 4.78
C GLY A 476 4.36 1.28 6.25
N SER A 477 3.95 2.36 6.91
CA SER A 477 3.47 2.29 8.30
C SER A 477 2.03 1.78 8.39
N ALA A 478 1.59 1.35 9.58
CA ALA A 478 0.27 0.77 9.77
C ALA A 478 -0.35 1.10 11.12
N TYR A 479 -1.67 1.21 11.16
CA TYR A 479 -2.46 1.52 12.35
C TYR A 479 -3.68 0.59 12.44
N TRP A 480 -4.05 0.06 13.60
CA TRP A 480 -5.44 -0.42 13.78
C TRP A 480 -5.71 -1.88 13.32
N PHE A 481 -4.89 -2.88 13.67
CA PHE A 481 -4.97 -4.23 13.08
C PHE A 481 -4.93 -4.19 11.55
N ALA A 482 -3.86 -3.63 11.02
CA ALA A 482 -3.60 -3.41 9.61
C ALA A 482 -2.18 -3.87 9.23
N LEU A 483 -1.95 -4.03 7.93
CA LEU A 483 -0.63 -4.21 7.33
C LEU A 483 -0.31 -3.04 6.40
N GLY A 484 0.87 -2.45 6.55
CA GLY A 484 1.43 -1.47 5.62
C GLY A 484 2.78 -1.96 5.10
N GLY A 485 3.07 -1.65 3.84
CA GLY A 485 4.26 -2.12 3.14
C GLY A 485 4.75 -1.14 2.08
N ILE A 486 6.06 -0.91 2.05
CA ILE A 486 6.79 -0.60 0.83
C ILE A 486 7.81 -1.72 0.63
N VAL A 487 7.93 -2.20 -0.61
CA VAL A 487 9.08 -2.99 -1.07
C VAL A 487 9.64 -2.27 -2.28
N ASP A 488 10.86 -1.75 -2.12
CA ASP A 488 11.68 -1.26 -3.21
C ASP A 488 12.68 -2.36 -3.65
N ARG A 489 13.33 -2.13 -4.78
CA ARG A 489 14.15 -3.14 -5.49
C ARG A 489 15.53 -2.65 -5.89
N THR A 490 15.64 -1.45 -6.47
CA THR A 490 16.92 -0.84 -6.84
C THR A 490 16.80 0.68 -7.03
N GLY A 491 17.64 1.47 -6.36
CA GLY A 491 17.71 2.90 -6.66
C GLY A 491 18.84 3.68 -5.96
N ASN A 492 18.53 4.90 -5.50
CA ASN A 492 19.33 5.77 -4.62
C ASN A 492 18.36 6.74 -3.89
N ASP A 493 17.56 6.19 -2.98
CA ASP A 493 16.18 6.61 -2.77
C ASP A 493 15.98 7.46 -1.52
N THR A 494 15.00 8.36 -1.56
CA THR A 494 14.84 9.44 -0.58
C THR A 494 13.53 9.32 0.17
N TYR A 495 13.52 8.46 1.19
CA TYR A 495 12.41 8.31 2.13
C TYR A 495 12.36 9.47 3.13
N LYS A 496 11.51 10.46 2.86
CA LYS A 496 11.33 11.64 3.71
C LYS A 496 9.93 11.69 4.31
N SER A 497 9.86 11.67 5.63
CA SER A 497 8.60 11.85 6.37
C SER A 497 8.80 12.70 7.63
N TYR A 498 7.72 13.04 8.33
CA TYR A 498 7.81 13.61 9.68
C TYR A 498 7.61 12.52 10.73
N GLN A 499 6.43 11.92 10.86
CA GLN A 499 6.14 11.04 11.99
C GLN A 499 5.25 9.84 11.62
N TYR A 500 5.49 8.70 12.28
CA TYR A 500 4.76 7.45 12.08
C TYR A 500 4.95 6.89 10.67
N ALA A 501 6.21 6.69 10.26
CA ALA A 501 6.56 6.36 8.89
C ALA A 501 7.72 5.36 8.75
N GLN A 502 8.11 4.98 7.54
CA GLN A 502 9.29 4.13 7.27
C GLN A 502 9.21 2.81 8.05
N GLY A 503 8.18 2.01 7.75
CA GLY A 503 7.95 0.71 8.38
C GLY A 503 7.59 0.78 9.86
N ALA A 504 6.70 1.70 10.27
CA ALA A 504 6.27 1.83 11.66
C ALA A 504 4.93 1.11 11.93
N GLY A 505 4.88 0.19 12.90
CA GLY A 505 3.64 -0.45 13.33
C GLY A 505 3.04 0.18 14.57
N ILE A 506 1.77 0.60 14.51
CA ILE A 506 1.12 1.41 15.55
C ILE A 506 -0.20 0.78 16.00
N HIS A 507 -0.41 0.67 17.32
CA HIS A 507 -1.67 0.19 17.90
C HIS A 507 -2.11 -1.19 17.36
N ILE A 508 -1.30 -2.23 17.64
CA ILE A 508 -1.56 -3.62 17.23
C ILE A 508 -1.68 -3.74 15.70
N ALA A 509 -0.68 -3.24 14.97
CA ALA A 509 -0.58 -3.30 13.51
C ALA A 509 0.88 -3.55 13.08
N VAL A 510 1.09 -3.97 11.83
CA VAL A 510 2.42 -4.32 11.28
C VAL A 510 2.75 -3.35 10.15
N GLY A 511 3.81 -2.56 10.32
CA GLY A 511 4.33 -1.68 9.27
C GLY A 511 5.71 -2.12 8.84
N ILE A 512 5.95 -2.18 7.53
CA ILE A 512 7.18 -2.68 6.92
C ILE A 512 7.65 -1.69 5.84
N LEU A 513 8.93 -1.37 5.86
CA LEU A 513 9.65 -0.86 4.69
C LEU A 513 10.77 -1.87 4.43
N LYS A 514 10.87 -2.33 3.19
CA LYS A 514 11.98 -3.14 2.71
C LYS A 514 12.59 -2.46 1.50
N ASP A 515 13.89 -2.24 1.54
CA ASP A 515 14.70 -1.93 0.36
C ASP A 515 15.59 -3.14 0.04
N ASP A 516 16.07 -3.24 -1.20
CA ASP A 516 16.94 -4.33 -1.68
C ASP A 516 18.30 -3.84 -2.17
N ALA A 517 18.43 -2.60 -2.67
CA ALA A 517 19.71 -2.05 -3.13
C ALA A 517 19.69 -0.56 -3.50
N GLY A 518 20.50 0.27 -2.83
CA GLY A 518 20.65 1.66 -3.27
C GLY A 518 21.82 2.44 -2.65
N ARG A 519 21.51 3.67 -2.23
CA ARG A 519 22.38 4.54 -1.43
C ARG A 519 21.54 5.58 -0.66
N ASP A 520 20.82 5.12 0.36
CA ASP A 520 19.46 5.57 0.61
C ASP A 520 19.33 6.50 1.83
N GLN A 521 18.31 7.35 1.80
CA GLN A 521 18.17 8.50 2.70
C GLN A 521 16.86 8.47 3.48
N TYR A 522 16.88 7.72 4.59
CA TYR A 522 15.79 7.61 5.54
C TYR A 522 15.76 8.80 6.50
N ILE A 523 14.92 9.80 6.21
CA ILE A 523 14.79 11.04 6.96
C ILE A 523 13.44 11.09 7.69
N SER A 524 13.47 11.20 9.02
CA SER A 524 12.26 11.30 9.87
C SER A 524 12.41 12.26 11.06
N ASN A 525 11.30 12.62 11.71
CA ASN A 525 11.33 13.09 13.09
C ASN A 525 11.34 11.87 14.04
N GLY A 526 10.26 11.09 14.08
CA GLY A 526 10.16 10.01 15.05
C GLY A 526 8.98 9.05 14.90
N VAL A 527 9.01 7.98 15.71
CA VAL A 527 8.12 6.82 15.56
C VAL A 527 8.25 6.24 14.14
N SER A 528 9.48 6.16 13.64
CA SER A 528 9.77 5.76 12.26
C SER A 528 10.97 4.81 12.16
N GLN A 529 11.31 4.34 10.96
CA GLN A 529 12.50 3.52 10.69
C GLN A 529 12.46 2.23 11.52
N GLY A 530 11.43 1.41 11.27
CA GLY A 530 11.19 0.18 12.01
C GLY A 530 10.71 0.39 13.44
N CYS A 531 9.98 1.46 13.74
CA CYS A 531 9.49 1.72 15.10
C CYS A 531 8.21 0.92 15.41
N GLY A 532 8.24 0.12 16.48
CA GLY A 532 7.04 -0.53 17.03
C GLY A 532 6.41 0.32 18.13
N HIS A 533 5.13 0.68 17.99
CA HIS A 533 4.40 1.50 18.95
C HIS A 533 3.09 0.87 19.43
N ASP A 534 2.92 0.78 20.76
CA ASP A 534 1.65 0.40 21.39
C ASP A 534 1.11 -0.96 20.89
N TYR A 535 1.91 -2.02 21.10
CA TYR A 535 1.72 -3.37 20.56
C TYR A 535 1.81 -3.51 19.03
N GLY A 536 2.22 -2.48 18.29
CA GLY A 536 2.55 -2.63 16.87
C GLY A 536 3.97 -3.18 16.63
N CYS A 537 4.16 -3.82 15.47
CA CYS A 537 5.46 -4.23 14.95
C CYS A 537 5.91 -3.26 13.85
N GLY A 538 7.04 -2.59 14.06
CA GLY A 538 7.73 -1.88 12.98
C GLY A 538 8.94 -2.67 12.51
N TYR A 539 9.10 -2.78 11.19
CA TYR A 539 10.27 -3.39 10.55
C TYR A 539 10.77 -2.45 9.45
N LEU A 540 12.04 -2.04 9.52
CA LEU A 540 12.78 -1.56 8.36
C LEU A 540 13.87 -2.59 8.04
N LEU A 541 13.94 -3.00 6.79
CA LEU A 541 14.96 -3.90 6.27
C LEU A 541 15.64 -3.21 5.09
N ASP A 542 16.95 -3.02 5.17
CA ASP A 542 17.79 -2.70 4.03
C ASP A 542 18.73 -3.87 3.74
N LEU A 543 19.13 -4.07 2.49
CA LEU A 543 19.98 -5.19 2.07
C LEU A 543 21.36 -4.77 1.57
N THR A 544 21.49 -3.71 0.77
CA THR A 544 22.80 -3.25 0.28
C THR A 544 22.83 -1.75 -0.06
N GLY A 545 23.74 -0.99 0.55
CA GLY A 545 23.98 0.40 0.15
C GLY A 545 25.22 1.05 0.76
N ASP A 546 25.09 2.32 1.16
CA ASP A 546 26.13 3.19 1.76
C ASP A 546 25.38 4.32 2.53
N ASP A 547 24.53 3.94 3.48
CA ASP A 547 23.20 4.55 3.68
C ASP A 547 23.11 5.55 4.84
N THR A 548 21.98 6.27 4.94
CA THR A 548 21.81 7.37 5.91
C THR A 548 20.47 7.38 6.60
N TYR A 549 20.47 6.92 7.86
CA TYR A 549 19.32 6.90 8.76
C TYR A 549 19.31 8.13 9.67
N ALA A 550 18.60 9.19 9.28
CA ALA A 550 18.49 10.44 10.03
C ALA A 550 17.16 10.57 10.80
N CYS A 551 17.22 10.81 12.11
CA CYS A 551 16.03 11.06 12.94
C CYS A 551 16.20 12.10 14.07
N GLU A 552 15.10 12.72 14.50
CA GLU A 552 15.02 13.54 15.71
C GLU A 552 15.03 12.63 16.96
N GLY A 553 14.20 11.57 16.98
CA GLY A 553 14.17 10.60 18.09
C GLY A 553 13.10 9.52 17.95
N LEU A 554 13.21 8.44 18.74
CA LEU A 554 12.25 7.32 18.78
C LEU A 554 12.11 6.60 17.42
N SER A 555 13.24 6.31 16.78
CA SER A 555 13.34 5.63 15.48
C SER A 555 14.50 4.61 15.49
N GLN A 556 14.79 3.98 14.35
CA GLN A 556 15.88 3.03 14.14
C GLN A 556 15.71 1.80 15.04
N GLY A 557 14.67 1.02 14.74
CA GLY A 557 14.34 -0.21 15.45
C GLY A 557 13.85 0.01 16.89
N ALA A 558 13.23 1.15 17.18
CA ALA A 558 12.77 1.48 18.53
C ALA A 558 11.43 0.79 18.87
N GLY A 559 11.40 0.01 19.96
CA GLY A 559 10.19 -0.49 20.58
C GLY A 559 9.72 0.43 21.71
N ASN A 560 8.47 0.87 21.65
CA ASN A 560 7.88 1.74 22.67
C ASN A 560 6.44 1.36 23.00
N ALA A 561 6.08 1.46 24.28
CA ALA A 561 4.72 1.24 24.75
C ALA A 561 4.21 -0.18 24.48
N ASN A 562 5.10 -1.17 24.55
CA ASN A 562 4.86 -2.59 24.33
C ASN A 562 4.92 -3.00 22.85
N GLY A 563 5.41 -2.13 21.95
CA GLY A 563 5.69 -2.49 20.56
C GLY A 563 7.03 -3.23 20.37
N LEU A 564 7.19 -3.79 19.18
CA LEU A 564 8.40 -4.46 18.68
C LEU A 564 8.97 -3.61 17.55
N GLY A 565 10.14 -3.02 17.74
CA GLY A 565 10.85 -2.28 16.70
C GLY A 565 12.08 -3.05 16.21
N ILE A 566 12.25 -3.10 14.89
CA ILE A 566 13.35 -3.77 14.22
C ILE A 566 13.85 -2.89 13.08
N LEU A 567 15.15 -2.58 13.08
CA LEU A 567 15.87 -2.18 11.88
C LEU A 567 16.97 -3.22 11.64
N VAL A 568 17.00 -3.79 10.44
CA VAL A 568 18.11 -4.61 9.95
C VAL A 568 18.70 -3.91 8.73
N ASP A 569 20.02 -3.82 8.70
CA ASP A 569 20.82 -3.46 7.54
C ASP A 569 21.76 -4.64 7.25
N GLU A 570 21.73 -5.20 6.03
CA GLU A 570 22.55 -6.37 5.69
C GLU A 570 23.95 -6.06 5.13
N ALA A 571 24.20 -4.88 4.52
CA ALA A 571 25.53 -4.49 4.03
C ALA A 571 25.67 -3.03 3.55
N GLY A 572 26.63 -2.30 4.11
CA GLY A 572 26.99 -0.96 3.62
C GLY A 572 28.23 -0.34 4.28
N ALA A 573 28.12 0.95 4.61
CA ALA A 573 29.09 1.74 5.38
C ALA A 573 28.38 2.93 6.07
N ASP A 574 27.51 2.62 7.04
CA ASP A 574 26.22 3.32 7.14
C ASP A 574 26.13 4.35 8.28
N SER A 575 25.26 5.35 8.11
CA SER A 575 25.23 6.57 8.92
C SER A 575 23.97 6.71 9.77
N TYR A 576 24.07 6.32 11.04
CA TYR A 576 22.97 6.32 12.01
C TYR A 576 22.95 7.61 12.85
N VAL A 577 22.18 8.59 12.37
CA VAL A 577 22.17 9.98 12.87
C VAL A 577 20.91 10.29 13.69
N ALA A 578 21.01 10.16 15.01
CA ALA A 578 19.89 10.38 15.95
C ALA A 578 20.14 11.52 16.94
N LYS A 579 19.39 12.62 16.82
CA LYS A 579 19.52 13.80 17.71
C LYS A 579 19.19 13.49 19.17
N HIS A 580 18.20 12.64 19.41
CA HIS A 580 17.83 12.08 20.71
C HIS A 580 18.15 10.58 20.81
N TRP A 581 19.38 10.19 20.39
CA TRP A 581 19.91 8.81 20.39
C TRP A 581 19.64 7.95 21.64
N GLN A 582 19.30 8.54 22.78
CA GLN A 582 18.90 7.82 24.00
C GLN A 582 17.66 6.95 23.79
N ASN A 583 16.76 7.29 22.86
CA ASN A 583 15.58 6.49 22.52
C ASN A 583 15.57 5.93 21.08
N CYS A 584 16.74 5.87 20.42
CA CYS A 584 16.95 5.23 19.11
C CYS A 584 18.00 4.11 19.18
N HIS A 585 18.41 3.56 18.04
CA HIS A 585 19.38 2.45 17.89
C HIS A 585 18.96 1.20 18.68
N GLY A 586 17.77 0.66 18.40
CA GLY A 586 17.25 -0.50 19.11
C GLY A 586 16.83 -0.21 20.54
N TYR A 587 16.19 0.94 20.81
CA TYR A 587 15.69 1.26 22.14
C TYR A 587 14.42 0.47 22.48
N GLY A 588 14.35 -0.11 23.69
CA GLY A 588 13.13 -0.73 24.23
C GLY A 588 12.74 -0.13 25.60
N ASN A 589 11.45 -0.11 25.98
CA ASN A 589 11.04 0.40 27.30
C ASN A 589 9.95 -0.40 28.03
N ALA A 590 9.88 -0.19 29.35
CA ALA A 590 8.78 -0.69 30.18
C ALA A 590 7.58 0.26 30.09
N ARG A 591 6.38 -0.25 29.80
CA ARG A 591 5.14 0.53 29.87
C ARG A 591 3.97 -0.36 30.24
N ARG A 592 3.00 0.18 30.99
CA ARG A 592 1.73 -0.50 31.33
C ARG A 592 1.88 -1.95 31.83
N GLU A 593 2.97 -2.26 32.55
CA GLU A 593 3.34 -3.59 33.09
C GLU A 593 3.97 -4.60 32.09
N PHE A 594 4.20 -4.22 30.83
CA PHE A 594 4.91 -5.02 29.83
C PHE A 594 6.25 -4.37 29.42
N GLY A 595 7.04 -5.08 28.61
CA GLY A 595 8.24 -4.57 27.94
C GLY A 595 7.99 -4.33 26.45
N SER A 596 8.81 -3.47 25.85
CA SER A 596 8.87 -3.21 24.40
C SER A 596 10.25 -3.64 23.90
N ILE A 597 10.30 -4.43 22.83
CA ILE A 597 11.56 -4.93 22.25
C ILE A 597 12.05 -3.95 21.19
N GLY A 598 13.32 -3.58 21.22
CA GLY A 598 13.96 -2.76 20.19
C GLY A 598 15.26 -3.38 19.71
N MET A 599 15.44 -3.46 18.40
CA MET A 599 16.65 -3.99 17.75
C MET A 599 17.10 -3.09 16.61
N LEU A 600 18.33 -2.58 16.69
CA LEU A 600 19.07 -2.13 15.51
C LEU A 600 20.16 -3.18 15.26
N ILE A 601 20.21 -3.72 14.06
CA ILE A 601 21.13 -4.80 13.68
C ILE A 601 21.78 -4.43 12.35
N ASP A 602 23.10 -4.42 12.35
CA ASP A 602 23.95 -4.07 11.22
C ASP A 602 24.89 -5.25 10.98
N LEU A 603 24.86 -5.84 9.78
CA LEU A 603 25.57 -7.08 9.49
C LEU A 603 26.97 -6.87 8.92
N HIS A 604 27.19 -5.87 8.05
CA HIS A 604 28.42 -5.76 7.26
C HIS A 604 28.78 -4.31 6.86
N GLY A 605 29.57 -3.60 7.67
CA GLY A 605 30.10 -2.30 7.26
C GLY A 605 31.32 -1.77 8.02
N GLN A 606 31.41 -0.42 8.10
CA GLN A 606 32.33 0.40 8.91
C GLN A 606 31.64 1.71 9.37
N ASP A 607 30.78 1.61 10.38
CA ASP A 607 29.54 2.41 10.41
C ASP A 607 29.52 3.53 11.47
N GLU A 608 28.89 4.66 11.14
CA GLU A 608 28.90 5.90 11.93
C GLU A 608 27.64 6.08 12.78
N TYR A 609 27.71 5.66 14.04
CA TYR A 609 26.62 5.82 15.01
C TYR A 609 26.68 7.11 15.83
N THR A 610 25.53 7.70 16.12
CA THR A 610 25.44 8.85 17.04
C THR A 610 25.44 8.45 18.53
N GLY A 611 26.01 9.31 19.39
CA GLY A 611 26.02 9.14 20.84
C GLY A 611 27.32 8.53 21.40
N GLU A 612 27.18 7.82 22.52
CA GLU A 612 28.27 7.14 23.24
C GLU A 612 28.43 5.69 22.74
N ALA A 613 29.61 5.08 22.99
CA ALA A 613 29.92 3.69 22.66
C ALA A 613 29.75 3.27 21.18
N ARG A 614 30.01 4.20 20.24
CA ARG A 614 29.83 4.03 18.78
C ARG A 614 30.44 2.72 18.23
N ASN A 615 31.75 2.55 18.42
CA ASN A 615 32.56 1.40 17.98
C ASN A 615 32.46 0.22 18.96
N ALA A 616 31.25 -0.23 19.27
CA ALA A 616 31.01 -1.40 20.10
C ALA A 616 30.12 -2.38 19.34
N PRO A 617 30.57 -3.65 19.13
CA PRO A 617 29.86 -4.65 18.30
C PRO A 617 28.52 -5.08 18.90
N PHE A 618 28.22 -4.66 20.12
CA PHE A 618 26.84 -4.55 20.59
C PHE A 618 26.74 -3.53 21.73
N TRP A 619 25.53 -2.99 21.90
CA TRP A 619 25.18 -2.13 23.03
C TRP A 619 23.77 -2.43 23.51
N ILE A 620 23.66 -2.92 24.75
CA ILE A 620 22.38 -3.06 25.45
C ILE A 620 21.89 -1.66 25.85
N LYS A 621 20.92 -1.12 25.09
CA LYS A 621 20.29 0.18 25.31
C LYS A 621 19.42 0.21 26.56
N SER A 622 18.74 -0.90 26.85
CA SER A 622 17.80 -1.06 27.97
C SER A 622 17.56 -2.53 28.31
N THR A 623 16.62 -2.84 29.19
CA THR A 623 16.22 -4.21 29.55
C THR A 623 15.87 -5.09 28.33
N TRP A 624 15.33 -4.49 27.25
CA TRP A 624 14.86 -5.19 26.05
C TRP A 624 15.28 -4.47 24.75
N GLY A 625 16.31 -3.64 24.82
CA GLY A 625 16.79 -2.83 23.70
C GLY A 625 18.26 -3.11 23.40
N VAL A 626 18.60 -3.33 22.13
CA VAL A 626 19.95 -3.71 21.68
C VAL A 626 20.31 -3.08 20.33
N LYS A 627 21.51 -2.50 20.25
CA LYS A 627 22.28 -2.39 19.00
C LYS A 627 23.14 -3.66 18.88
N ALA A 628 23.12 -4.33 17.74
CA ALA A 628 24.11 -5.31 17.32
C ALA A 628 24.79 -4.81 16.04
N ASP A 629 26.09 -5.05 15.93
CA ASP A 629 26.97 -4.53 14.89
C ASP A 629 28.04 -5.59 14.64
N PHE A 630 28.22 -5.94 13.37
CA PHE A 630 29.07 -7.03 12.96
C PHE A 630 30.18 -6.57 12.00
N GLU A 631 30.80 -5.40 12.29
CA GLU A 631 32.03 -4.83 11.67
C GLU A 631 32.80 -5.86 10.80
N SER A 632 32.88 -5.61 9.50
CA SER A 632 33.57 -6.52 8.59
C SER A 632 35.09 -6.55 8.86
N GLN A 633 35.57 -7.60 9.55
CA GLN A 633 36.98 -7.65 9.94
C GLN A 633 37.91 -7.80 8.73
N GLU A 634 38.56 -6.71 8.34
CA GLU A 634 39.68 -6.69 7.40
C GLU A 634 40.69 -7.81 7.73
N LYS A 635 40.93 -8.69 6.75
CA LYS A 635 41.97 -9.72 6.84
C LYS A 635 43.36 -9.11 6.63
N LYS A 636 43.90 -8.58 7.73
CA LYS A 636 45.23 -7.97 7.89
C LYS A 636 46.39 -8.96 7.75
#